data_AF-A0A3S0WK69-F1
#
_entry.id   AF-A0A3S0WK69-F1
#
_cell.length_a   1.000
_cell.length_b   1.000
_cell.length_c   1.000
_cell.angle_alpha   90.00
_cell.angle_beta   90.00
_cell.angle_gamma   90.00
#
_symmetry.space_group_name_H-M   'P 1'
#
loop_
_entity.id
_entity.type
_entity.pdbx_description
1 polymer ?
#
loop_
_entity_poly.entity_id
_entity_poly.type
_entity_poly.pdbx_seq_one_letter_code
_entity_poly.pdbx_strand_id
1 'polypeptide(L)'
;MINMMKIKLLLLALLFTAIPKNMWAYTKDDVVTFDNLTYKVLVPEGVPDKDPSLMFVGTNVSGALVIPSHVSDGKGVNFTVTAVGSHGTYKCENVTSITLPETIETIEKSSFRDAQVAKITIPKNVSKIEPTAWLSMKAIPEFEVVTDNPYFDSDSDGVLYTENKKDLRAVPSNIAEKKGETYTIDASVKSINKAAFHMNPGLKKVVLPPNLETVEEGWPSIAATSELEAFVEPTTPGTTKFEVIDGVLVRKAPTPKRLVLYPHAKNEENYMVPTGVKEIASYGIAGNQNMTSIDLNEVTNIDISALVDLGKLKKIILPKDLKKKGLKEGAFEGCQALEEYVVAEGNTDFSAEDGVLFSKDQSLLYAYPLGKPATSYTIPDKVKKIGTKAFQGARKLTTLVIPTNVEDISEQAFRQNYRLTSVTFLEPSKITNLNGYSFWQCPRLKEVTLPSSITEIGRVFEACDSLHTINVPDNSKLETIKESAFISNTQLKHFNFKGTCPLKNIKENAFAKAENLERFDFPKTVTNIGRNAFNGCKNMKAAKFDENAAIDSIGAGAFADCGLESLDIPKNVKEIKKEAFRNCGALEKIKIEKYTTKIHPEAFKYCDKLTEINVDKENSVYSSVDGYLLSQDKEELIIFPPGKANDKFTLLPPSIKRIGDYSFLDCRNLKNVIIPNKVEKIGKRAFANCIYNHRTTKTNQKYPSVNL
;
A
#
# COMPACT_ATOMS: atom_id res chain seq x y z
N MET A 1 49.74 39.79 24.05
CA MET A 1 48.36 39.90 23.52
C MET A 1 48.26 39.45 22.06
N ILE A 2 48.89 38.32 21.76
CA ILE A 2 48.40 37.40 20.72
C ILE A 2 47.34 36.52 21.44
N ASN A 3 46.42 35.90 20.72
CA ASN A 3 45.56 34.80 21.18
C ASN A 3 44.25 35.11 21.92
N MET A 4 43.23 35.57 21.17
CA MET A 4 41.85 35.07 21.41
C MET A 4 41.04 34.98 20.11
N MET A 5 41.23 35.91 19.17
CA MET A 5 40.60 35.83 17.83
C MET A 5 41.22 34.77 16.92
N LYS A 6 42.55 34.59 16.94
CA LYS A 6 43.20 33.49 16.19
C LYS A 6 42.85 32.11 16.77
N ILE A 7 42.68 31.99 18.09
CA ILE A 7 42.20 30.75 18.72
C ILE A 7 40.75 30.48 18.36
N LYS A 8 39.86 31.50 18.32
CA LYS A 8 38.47 31.33 17.85
C LYS A 8 38.40 30.99 16.35
N LEU A 9 39.26 31.55 15.50
CA LEU A 9 39.31 31.20 14.07
C LEU A 9 39.92 29.82 13.83
N LEU A 10 40.92 29.40 14.60
CA LEU A 10 41.48 28.04 14.53
C LEU A 10 40.52 27.00 15.11
N LEU A 11 39.79 27.29 16.18
CA LEU A 11 38.71 26.43 16.68
C LEU A 11 37.52 26.36 15.72
N LEU A 12 37.16 27.47 15.06
CA LEU A 12 36.10 27.48 14.04
C LEU A 12 36.55 26.79 12.75
N ALA A 13 37.81 26.94 12.35
CA ALA A 13 38.39 26.20 11.21
C ALA A 13 38.57 24.71 11.52
N LEU A 14 38.91 24.34 12.76
CA LEU A 14 38.89 22.95 13.24
C LEU A 14 37.46 22.39 13.25
N LEU A 15 36.45 23.21 13.57
CA LEU A 15 35.03 22.85 13.49
C LEU A 15 34.57 22.55 12.06
N PHE A 16 35.19 23.16 11.04
CA PHE A 16 34.89 22.91 9.61
C PHE A 16 35.77 21.85 8.94
N THR A 17 36.92 21.48 9.54
CA THR A 17 37.70 20.30 9.11
C THR A 17 37.26 19.01 9.80
N ALA A 18 36.40 19.11 10.82
CA ALA A 18 35.78 17.98 11.51
C ALA A 18 34.32 17.74 11.11
N ILE A 19 33.86 18.28 9.97
CA ILE A 19 32.60 17.83 9.36
C ILE A 19 32.96 16.65 8.46
N PRO A 20 32.61 15.40 8.82
CA PRO A 20 32.85 14.27 7.95
C PRO A 20 32.21 14.54 6.59
N LYS A 21 33.04 14.51 5.54
CA LYS A 21 32.60 14.47 4.16
C LYS A 21 31.62 13.30 4.03
N ASN A 22 30.38 13.61 3.70
CA ASN A 22 29.29 12.67 3.45
C ASN A 22 28.86 11.82 4.67
N MET A 23 28.25 12.44 5.70
CA MET A 23 27.34 11.67 6.54
C MET A 23 26.11 11.31 5.70
N TRP A 24 26.04 10.06 5.28
CA TRP A 24 24.81 9.48 4.78
C TRP A 24 23.88 9.39 5.97
N ALA A 25 22.95 10.34 6.11
CA ALA A 25 21.95 10.26 7.16
C ALA A 25 20.96 9.15 6.80
N TYR A 26 21.07 8.00 7.46
CA TYR A 26 20.04 6.97 7.40
C TYR A 26 18.77 7.54 8.02
N THR A 27 17.64 7.21 7.42
CA THR A 27 16.32 7.50 7.96
C THR A 27 15.65 6.22 8.41
N LYS A 28 14.72 6.35 9.37
CA LYS A 28 13.91 5.21 9.79
C LYS A 28 13.18 4.62 8.58
N ASP A 29 13.13 3.28 8.53
CA ASP A 29 12.55 2.49 7.46
C ASP A 29 13.37 2.44 6.15
N ASP A 30 14.54 3.09 6.08
CA ASP A 30 15.47 2.88 4.97
C ASP A 30 15.90 1.42 4.86
N VAL A 31 16.05 0.94 3.63
CA VAL A 31 16.55 -0.40 3.35
C VAL A 31 17.99 -0.31 2.87
N VAL A 32 18.88 -1.00 3.57
CA VAL A 32 20.32 -0.98 3.35
C VAL A 32 20.85 -2.39 3.17
N THR A 33 21.94 -2.57 2.43
CA THR A 33 22.55 -3.89 2.22
C THR A 33 24.04 -3.80 2.49
N PHE A 34 24.52 -4.72 3.33
CA PHE A 34 25.92 -4.86 3.70
C PHE A 34 26.29 -6.34 3.59
N ASP A 35 27.38 -6.66 2.88
CA ASP A 35 27.89 -8.03 2.74
C ASP A 35 26.83 -9.06 2.30
N ASN A 36 26.00 -8.68 1.31
CA ASN A 36 24.87 -9.48 0.78
C ASN A 36 23.74 -9.76 1.79
N LEU A 37 23.75 -9.10 2.95
CA LEU A 37 22.67 -9.12 3.94
C LEU A 37 21.91 -7.80 3.85
N THR A 38 20.59 -7.88 3.68
CA THR A 38 19.72 -6.72 3.57
C THR A 38 19.00 -6.48 4.89
N TYR A 39 18.94 -5.22 5.27
CA TYR A 39 18.37 -4.75 6.53
C TYR A 39 17.41 -3.59 6.32
N LYS A 40 16.49 -3.42 7.26
CA LYS A 40 15.68 -2.24 7.44
C LYS A 40 16.17 -1.46 8.66
N VAL A 41 16.36 -0.15 8.53
CA VAL A 41 16.78 0.73 9.63
C VAL A 41 15.63 0.92 10.61
N LEU A 42 15.82 0.49 11.86
CA LEU A 42 14.85 0.67 12.94
C LEU A 42 15.07 1.98 13.68
N VAL A 43 16.33 2.25 14.04
CA VAL A 43 16.78 3.47 14.70
C VAL A 43 17.98 4.01 13.94
N PRO A 44 17.87 5.19 13.30
CA PRO A 44 19.03 5.84 12.68
C PRO A 44 19.97 6.46 13.72
N GLU A 45 21.19 6.78 13.30
CA GLU A 45 22.14 7.53 14.12
C GLU A 45 21.59 8.93 14.51
N GLY A 46 21.91 9.37 15.72
CA GLY A 46 21.55 10.70 16.21
C GLY A 46 20.14 10.82 16.80
N VAL A 47 19.42 9.70 16.95
CA VAL A 47 18.19 9.66 17.76
C VAL A 47 18.57 9.74 19.25
N PRO A 48 18.08 10.73 20.01
CA PRO A 48 18.39 10.84 21.44
C PRO A 48 18.02 9.57 22.21
N ASP A 49 18.92 9.17 23.11
CA ASP A 49 18.75 8.04 24.04
C ASP A 49 18.50 6.67 23.38
N LYS A 50 18.89 6.48 22.11
CA LYS A 50 18.77 5.21 21.41
C LYS A 50 19.99 4.91 20.55
N ASP A 51 20.49 3.69 20.65
CA ASP A 51 21.57 3.20 19.79
C ASP A 51 21.04 2.89 18.37
N PRO A 52 21.85 3.13 17.32
CA PRO A 52 21.49 2.79 15.95
C PRO A 52 21.23 1.29 15.81
N SER A 53 20.11 0.91 15.19
CA SER A 53 19.73 -0.50 15.07
C SER A 53 19.10 -0.90 13.74
N LEU A 54 19.27 -2.17 13.40
CA LEU A 54 18.82 -2.79 12.15
C LEU A 54 17.93 -4.00 12.41
N MET A 55 17.01 -4.24 11.49
CA MET A 55 16.28 -5.50 11.33
C MET A 55 16.75 -6.22 10.07
N PHE A 56 17.20 -7.47 10.18
CA PHE A 56 17.49 -8.30 9.01
C PHE A 56 16.20 -8.65 8.25
N VAL A 57 16.20 -8.52 6.91
CA VAL A 57 15.01 -8.73 6.08
C VAL A 57 15.22 -9.64 4.87
N GLY A 58 16.45 -10.04 4.56
CA GLY A 58 16.74 -10.99 3.49
C GLY A 58 18.21 -11.02 3.06
N THR A 59 18.54 -11.94 2.17
CA THR A 59 19.92 -12.14 1.70
C THR A 59 19.98 -12.84 0.35
N ASN A 60 21.10 -12.62 -0.36
CA ASN A 60 21.50 -13.41 -1.53
C ASN A 60 22.55 -14.50 -1.18
N VAL A 61 22.90 -14.67 0.10
CA VAL A 61 23.81 -15.74 0.55
C VAL A 61 23.19 -17.11 0.26
N SER A 62 24.03 -18.01 -0.25
CA SER A 62 23.69 -19.42 -0.44
C SER A 62 24.39 -20.26 0.61
N GLY A 63 23.69 -21.21 1.22
CA GLY A 63 24.23 -22.04 2.30
C GLY A 63 23.96 -21.46 3.69
N ALA A 64 24.98 -21.47 4.55
CA ALA A 64 24.85 -21.02 5.94
C ALA A 64 24.71 -19.48 6.04
N LEU A 65 23.64 -19.02 6.69
CA LEU A 65 23.41 -17.62 7.03
C LEU A 65 23.84 -17.37 8.47
N VAL A 66 24.86 -16.53 8.66
CA VAL A 66 25.22 -15.99 9.98
C VAL A 66 24.81 -14.52 10.01
N ILE A 67 23.83 -14.19 10.86
CA ILE A 67 23.44 -12.80 11.08
C ILE A 67 24.44 -12.19 12.07
N PRO A 68 25.16 -11.12 11.71
CA PRO A 68 26.12 -10.50 12.62
C PRO A 68 25.39 -9.73 13.72
N SER A 69 25.98 -9.67 14.92
CA SER A 69 25.44 -8.86 16.02
C SER A 69 25.53 -7.35 15.74
N HIS A 70 26.55 -6.96 14.98
CA HIS A 70 26.82 -5.57 14.61
C HIS A 70 27.19 -5.47 13.13
N VAL A 71 26.78 -4.37 12.51
CA VAL A 71 27.10 -4.05 11.12
C VAL A 71 27.65 -2.63 11.06
N SER A 72 28.89 -2.49 10.59
CA SER A 72 29.48 -1.18 10.33
C SER A 72 29.23 -0.78 8.88
N ASP A 73 28.90 0.49 8.67
CA ASP A 73 28.76 1.04 7.33
C ASP A 73 30.09 1.48 6.68
N GLY A 74 31.21 1.27 7.38
CA GLY A 74 32.55 1.69 6.96
C GLY A 74 32.76 3.22 6.93
N LYS A 75 31.80 4.00 7.44
CA LYS A 75 31.79 5.48 7.43
C LYS A 75 31.60 6.08 8.83
N GLY A 76 31.60 5.25 9.86
CA GLY A 76 31.58 5.67 11.26
C GLY A 76 30.31 5.29 12.02
N VAL A 77 29.29 4.77 11.33
CA VAL A 77 28.09 4.25 11.99
C VAL A 77 28.26 2.76 12.22
N ASN A 78 28.01 2.32 13.45
CA ASN A 78 27.94 0.91 13.80
C ASN A 78 26.55 0.62 14.33
N PHE A 79 25.83 -0.24 13.62
CA PHE A 79 24.48 -0.64 13.98
C PHE A 79 24.50 -1.93 14.78
N THR A 80 23.64 -2.04 15.77
CA THR A 80 23.30 -3.32 16.41
C THR A 80 22.14 -3.97 15.66
N VAL A 81 22.25 -5.25 15.31
CA VAL A 81 21.15 -6.00 14.68
C VAL A 81 20.28 -6.57 15.80
N THR A 82 19.07 -6.02 15.97
CA THR A 82 18.19 -6.33 17.10
C THR A 82 16.92 -7.08 16.72
N ALA A 83 16.62 -7.18 15.42
CA ALA A 83 15.44 -7.89 14.95
C ALA A 83 15.67 -8.65 13.65
N VAL A 84 14.77 -9.59 13.37
CA VAL A 84 14.62 -10.23 12.06
C VAL A 84 13.16 -10.08 11.62
N GLY A 85 12.91 -9.91 10.33
CA GLY A 85 11.57 -9.69 9.78
C GLY A 85 11.51 -9.90 8.29
N SER A 86 10.47 -9.35 7.66
CA SER A 86 10.31 -9.33 6.21
C SER A 86 10.09 -7.92 5.68
N HIS A 87 10.58 -7.65 4.47
CA HIS A 87 10.34 -6.39 3.81
C HIS A 87 10.24 -6.57 2.29
N GLY A 88 9.17 -6.04 1.68
CA GLY A 88 8.98 -6.04 0.23
C GLY A 88 9.16 -7.43 -0.40
N THR A 89 10.14 -7.54 -1.30
CA THR A 89 10.45 -8.74 -2.08
C THR A 89 11.74 -9.44 -1.64
N TYR A 90 12.36 -9.04 -0.52
CA TYR A 90 13.59 -9.67 -0.03
C TYR A 90 13.30 -11.08 0.51
N LYS A 91 14.21 -12.02 0.22
CA LYS A 91 14.05 -13.46 0.41
C LYS A 91 15.31 -14.08 1.03
N CYS A 92 15.23 -15.34 1.41
CA CYS A 92 16.29 -16.20 1.95
C CYS A 92 16.32 -17.57 1.24
N GLU A 93 16.02 -17.60 -0.07
CA GLU A 93 15.64 -18.80 -0.82
C GLU A 93 16.68 -19.94 -0.81
N ASN A 94 17.97 -19.60 -0.79
CA ASN A 94 19.09 -20.54 -0.85
C ASN A 94 19.77 -20.77 0.51
N VAL A 95 19.16 -20.29 1.60
CA VAL A 95 19.69 -20.47 2.95
C VAL A 95 19.38 -21.87 3.46
N THR A 96 20.41 -22.58 3.93
CA THR A 96 20.32 -23.97 4.44
C THR A 96 20.47 -24.09 5.95
N SER A 97 21.05 -23.08 6.61
CA SER A 97 21.11 -22.97 8.07
C SER A 97 21.14 -21.50 8.49
N ILE A 98 20.71 -21.21 9.72
CA ILE A 98 20.62 -19.85 10.27
C ILE A 98 21.30 -19.82 11.63
N THR A 99 22.15 -18.81 11.86
CA THR A 99 22.71 -18.48 13.16
C THR A 99 22.27 -17.08 13.56
N LEU A 100 21.53 -17.00 14.67
CA LEU A 100 21.07 -15.74 15.26
C LEU A 100 22.04 -15.27 16.35
N PRO A 101 22.45 -13.99 16.36
CA PRO A 101 23.26 -13.44 17.44
C PRO A 101 22.41 -13.15 18.68
N GLU A 102 23.04 -13.08 19.85
CA GLU A 102 22.37 -12.72 21.10
C GLU A 102 21.78 -11.31 21.10
N THR A 103 22.15 -10.44 20.17
CA THR A 103 21.56 -9.10 20.05
C THR A 103 20.12 -9.12 19.53
N ILE A 104 19.64 -10.23 18.96
CA ILE A 104 18.26 -10.33 18.49
C ILE A 104 17.30 -10.39 19.68
N GLU A 105 16.36 -9.46 19.70
CA GLU A 105 15.30 -9.35 20.70
C GLU A 105 13.93 -9.74 20.12
N THR A 106 13.71 -9.47 18.82
CA THR A 106 12.42 -9.64 18.15
C THR A 106 12.51 -10.42 16.82
N ILE A 107 11.58 -11.36 16.63
CA ILE A 107 11.33 -12.06 15.36
C ILE A 107 9.95 -11.65 14.84
N GLU A 108 9.89 -10.82 13.80
CA GLU A 108 8.65 -10.28 13.23
C GLU A 108 7.99 -11.26 12.24
N LYS A 109 6.75 -10.95 11.85
CA LYS A 109 5.97 -11.70 10.86
C LYS A 109 6.77 -12.03 9.57
N SER A 110 6.57 -13.25 9.07
CA SER A 110 7.07 -13.71 7.78
C SER A 110 8.61 -13.63 7.62
N SER A 111 9.35 -13.68 8.73
CA SER A 111 10.81 -13.77 8.77
C SER A 111 11.32 -14.94 7.93
N PHE A 112 12.54 -14.80 7.40
CA PHE A 112 13.22 -15.83 6.60
C PHE A 112 12.42 -16.33 5.39
N ARG A 113 11.73 -15.41 4.70
CA ARG A 113 10.93 -15.73 3.51
C ARG A 113 11.68 -16.63 2.53
N ASP A 114 11.03 -17.69 2.09
CA ASP A 114 11.49 -18.73 1.17
C ASP A 114 12.67 -19.59 1.66
N ALA A 115 13.13 -19.42 2.90
CA ALA A 115 14.17 -20.28 3.48
C ALA A 115 13.65 -21.70 3.74
N GLN A 116 14.57 -22.66 3.65
CA GLN A 116 14.33 -24.05 4.03
C GLN A 116 15.50 -24.52 4.91
N VAL A 117 15.29 -24.51 6.23
CA VAL A 117 16.30 -24.94 7.20
C VAL A 117 15.71 -26.02 8.08
N ALA A 118 16.57 -26.94 8.56
CA ALA A 118 16.12 -28.03 9.41
C ALA A 118 15.84 -27.57 10.85
N LYS A 119 16.65 -26.64 11.37
CA LYS A 119 16.63 -26.21 12.77
C LYS A 119 16.99 -24.74 12.90
N ILE A 120 16.39 -24.06 13.87
CA ILE A 120 16.75 -22.70 14.32
C ILE A 120 16.94 -22.71 15.84
N THR A 121 18.08 -22.20 16.29
CA THR A 121 18.33 -21.97 17.72
C THR A 121 17.87 -20.56 18.10
N ILE A 122 17.00 -20.45 19.10
CA ILE A 122 16.47 -19.19 19.64
C ILE A 122 17.41 -18.71 20.76
N PRO A 123 18.12 -17.58 20.60
CA PRO A 123 19.10 -17.12 21.57
C PRO A 123 18.45 -16.43 22.78
N LYS A 124 19.26 -16.21 23.82
CA LYS A 124 18.85 -15.74 25.15
C LYS A 124 17.92 -14.52 25.16
N ASN A 125 18.24 -13.50 24.37
CA ASN A 125 17.57 -12.20 24.46
C ASN A 125 16.33 -12.09 23.58
N VAL A 126 15.99 -13.13 22.79
CA VAL A 126 14.73 -13.14 22.04
C VAL A 126 13.59 -13.19 23.04
N SER A 127 12.89 -12.06 23.16
CA SER A 127 11.78 -11.84 24.09
C SER A 127 10.45 -11.75 23.37
N LYS A 128 10.47 -11.52 22.05
CA LYS A 128 9.27 -11.44 21.22
C LYS A 128 9.42 -12.23 19.94
N ILE A 129 8.52 -13.17 19.71
CA ILE A 129 8.30 -13.82 18.42
C ILE A 129 6.87 -13.50 18.03
N GLU A 130 6.63 -13.00 16.82
CA GLU A 130 5.28 -12.74 16.36
C GLU A 130 4.55 -14.05 15.98
N PRO A 131 3.23 -14.14 16.18
CA PRO A 131 2.40 -15.30 15.80
C PRO A 131 2.70 -15.90 14.43
N THR A 132 2.93 -15.02 13.46
CA THR A 132 3.09 -15.38 12.04
C THR A 132 4.54 -15.28 11.58
N ALA A 133 5.50 -15.36 12.49
CA ALA A 133 6.93 -15.21 12.21
C ALA A 133 7.41 -16.13 11.08
N TRP A 134 6.89 -17.35 11.00
CA TRP A 134 7.42 -18.41 10.14
C TRP A 134 6.60 -18.67 8.86
N LEU A 135 5.53 -17.90 8.63
CA LEU A 135 4.55 -18.16 7.54
C LEU A 135 5.12 -18.14 6.12
N SER A 136 6.26 -17.49 5.92
CA SER A 136 6.86 -17.37 4.59
C SER A 136 8.01 -18.35 4.37
N MET A 137 8.31 -19.24 5.31
CA MET A 137 9.31 -20.29 5.11
C MET A 137 8.73 -21.44 4.28
N LYS A 138 9.60 -22.20 3.59
CA LYS A 138 9.17 -23.37 2.79
C LYS A 138 8.72 -24.56 3.66
N ALA A 139 9.20 -24.60 4.91
CA ALA A 139 8.81 -25.54 5.95
C ALA A 139 9.10 -24.89 7.31
N ILE A 140 8.31 -25.25 8.32
CA ILE A 140 8.56 -24.84 9.71
C ILE A 140 9.70 -25.69 10.27
N PRO A 141 10.81 -25.08 10.70
CA PRO A 141 11.97 -25.82 11.21
C PRO A 141 11.71 -26.37 12.62
N GLU A 142 12.62 -27.20 13.08
CA GLU A 142 12.74 -27.52 14.50
C GLU A 142 13.32 -26.33 15.26
N PHE A 143 12.86 -26.11 16.49
CA PHE A 143 13.35 -25.06 17.36
C PHE A 143 14.14 -25.63 18.53
N GLU A 144 15.24 -24.97 18.86
CA GLU A 144 15.97 -25.17 20.11
C GLU A 144 16.09 -23.84 20.82
N VAL A 145 15.47 -23.74 21.98
CA VAL A 145 15.62 -22.56 22.83
C VAL A 145 16.79 -22.78 23.78
N VAL A 146 17.72 -21.82 23.82
CA VAL A 146 18.85 -21.89 24.75
C VAL A 146 18.36 -21.86 26.19
N THR A 147 19.01 -22.61 27.08
CA THR A 147 18.54 -22.84 28.47
C THR A 147 18.40 -21.57 29.31
N ASP A 148 19.08 -20.49 28.93
CA ASP A 148 19.05 -19.20 29.64
C ASP A 148 18.11 -18.17 29.01
N ASN A 149 17.35 -18.53 27.97
CA ASN A 149 16.25 -17.69 27.47
C ASN A 149 15.07 -17.76 28.46
N PRO A 150 14.64 -16.62 29.05
CA PRO A 150 13.58 -16.63 30.07
C PRO A 150 12.17 -16.52 29.49
N TYR A 151 12.01 -16.46 28.17
CA TYR A 151 10.73 -16.11 27.51
C TYR A 151 10.13 -17.27 26.70
N PHE A 152 10.97 -18.15 26.17
CA PHE A 152 10.58 -19.26 25.29
C PHE A 152 11.10 -20.59 25.81
N ASP A 153 10.52 -21.67 25.31
CA ASP A 153 10.91 -23.05 25.61
C ASP A 153 10.79 -23.91 24.34
N SER A 154 11.49 -25.04 24.29
CA SER A 154 11.35 -26.03 23.24
C SER A 154 11.47 -27.44 23.78
N ASP A 155 10.70 -28.38 23.21
CA ASP A 155 10.83 -29.80 23.56
C ASP A 155 11.79 -30.57 22.64
N SER A 156 11.99 -31.86 22.94
CA SER A 156 12.87 -32.75 22.18
C SER A 156 12.42 -32.99 20.73
N ASP A 157 11.18 -32.65 20.39
CA ASP A 157 10.66 -32.77 19.03
C ASP A 157 10.87 -31.49 18.22
N GLY A 158 11.39 -30.44 18.86
CA GLY A 158 11.67 -29.14 18.27
C GLY A 158 10.46 -28.21 18.27
N VAL A 159 9.42 -28.49 19.06
CA VAL A 159 8.22 -27.66 19.15
C VAL A 159 8.53 -26.41 19.97
N LEU A 160 8.13 -25.24 19.47
CA LEU A 160 8.38 -23.96 20.12
C LEU A 160 7.19 -23.57 21.00
N TYR A 161 7.50 -23.16 22.23
CA TYR A 161 6.56 -22.63 23.19
C TYR A 161 7.06 -21.33 23.81
N THR A 162 6.20 -20.62 24.53
CA THR A 162 6.66 -19.67 25.56
C THR A 162 7.18 -20.40 26.79
N GLU A 163 7.79 -19.66 27.73
CA GLU A 163 8.23 -20.14 29.03
C GLU A 163 7.21 -21.07 29.69
N ASN A 164 7.69 -22.17 30.29
CA ASN A 164 6.90 -23.20 30.95
C ASN A 164 5.87 -23.88 30.03
N LYS A 165 6.12 -23.88 28.72
CA LYS A 165 5.24 -24.42 27.68
C LYS A 165 3.81 -23.87 27.69
N LYS A 166 3.62 -22.66 28.20
CA LYS A 166 2.28 -22.07 28.41
C LYS A 166 1.53 -21.85 27.10
N ASP A 167 2.20 -21.29 26.08
CA ASP A 167 1.61 -20.99 24.79
C ASP A 167 2.34 -21.76 23.68
N LEU A 168 1.61 -22.55 22.89
CA LEU A 168 2.15 -23.24 21.71
C LEU A 168 2.35 -22.24 20.57
N ARG A 169 3.61 -22.08 20.13
CA ARG A 169 4.01 -21.07 19.13
C ARG A 169 4.19 -21.65 17.74
N ALA A 170 4.83 -22.80 17.60
CA ALA A 170 5.05 -23.43 16.30
C ALA A 170 5.38 -24.92 16.44
N VAL A 171 4.76 -25.74 15.60
CA VAL A 171 5.01 -27.17 15.46
C VAL A 171 5.78 -27.42 14.16
N PRO A 172 6.96 -28.07 14.20
CA PRO A 172 7.78 -28.33 13.02
C PRO A 172 7.04 -29.10 11.93
N SER A 173 7.33 -28.80 10.66
CA SER A 173 6.67 -29.44 9.52
C SER A 173 6.88 -30.96 9.49
N ASN A 174 8.01 -31.47 10.00
CA ASN A 174 8.33 -32.90 10.07
C ASN A 174 7.71 -33.62 11.29
N ILE A 175 6.81 -32.99 12.05
CA ILE A 175 6.28 -33.59 13.29
C ILE A 175 5.61 -34.95 13.06
N ALA A 176 4.93 -35.13 11.93
CA ALA A 176 4.26 -36.40 11.62
C ALA A 176 5.26 -37.52 11.31
N GLU A 177 6.45 -37.21 10.80
CA GLU A 177 7.53 -38.18 10.62
C GLU A 177 8.03 -38.70 11.98
N LYS A 178 8.01 -37.85 13.01
CA LYS A 178 8.45 -38.20 14.37
C LYS A 178 7.38 -38.88 15.22
N LYS A 179 6.12 -38.45 15.09
CA LYS A 179 5.00 -38.85 15.98
C LYS A 179 3.91 -39.68 15.29
N GLY A 180 4.00 -39.88 13.98
CA GLY A 180 2.94 -40.46 13.16
C GLY A 180 1.84 -39.44 12.83
N GLU A 181 0.73 -39.92 12.28
CA GLU A 181 -0.34 -39.07 11.74
C GLU A 181 -1.16 -38.34 12.83
N THR A 182 -0.93 -38.64 14.12
CA THR A 182 -1.60 -38.02 15.27
C THR A 182 -0.59 -37.37 16.19
N TYR A 183 -0.74 -36.07 16.44
CA TYR A 183 0.10 -35.33 17.37
C TYR A 183 -0.68 -34.94 18.63
N THR A 184 -0.09 -35.15 19.80
CA THR A 184 -0.65 -34.75 21.09
C THR A 184 0.08 -33.51 21.61
N ILE A 185 -0.67 -32.44 21.83
CA ILE A 185 -0.14 -31.19 22.39
C ILE A 185 0.27 -31.41 23.85
N ASP A 186 1.40 -30.83 24.26
CA ASP A 186 1.89 -30.90 25.65
C ASP A 186 0.79 -30.46 26.64
N ALA A 187 0.60 -31.24 27.70
CA ALA A 187 -0.50 -31.06 28.64
C ALA A 187 -0.47 -29.72 29.42
N SER A 188 0.70 -29.05 29.44
CA SER A 188 0.91 -27.76 30.10
C SER A 188 0.39 -26.58 29.27
N VAL A 189 0.14 -26.79 27.97
CA VAL A 189 -0.30 -25.74 27.04
C VAL A 189 -1.69 -25.24 27.43
N LYS A 190 -1.77 -23.91 27.58
CA LYS A 190 -2.98 -23.14 27.88
C LYS A 190 -3.45 -22.29 26.71
N SER A 191 -2.56 -21.95 25.78
CA SER A 191 -2.92 -21.18 24.58
C SER A 191 -2.33 -21.78 23.31
N ILE A 192 -3.09 -21.76 22.21
CA ILE A 192 -2.60 -22.12 20.87
C ILE A 192 -2.63 -20.89 19.98
N ASN A 193 -1.48 -20.56 19.42
CA ASN A 193 -1.29 -19.39 18.56
C ASN A 193 -1.75 -19.64 17.10
N LYS A 194 -2.01 -18.57 16.33
CA LYS A 194 -2.19 -18.67 14.87
C LYS A 194 -0.98 -19.34 14.21
N ALA A 195 -1.23 -20.06 13.12
CA ALA A 195 -0.17 -20.75 12.38
C ALA A 195 0.65 -21.76 13.19
N ALA A 196 0.23 -22.14 14.40
CA ALA A 196 0.94 -23.12 15.22
C ALA A 196 1.18 -24.43 14.46
N PHE A 197 0.20 -24.86 13.66
CA PHE A 197 0.28 -26.01 12.76
C PHE A 197 0.28 -25.58 11.29
N HIS A 198 1.21 -24.70 10.91
CA HIS A 198 1.39 -24.31 9.52
C HIS A 198 2.21 -25.38 8.76
N MET A 199 1.69 -25.84 7.61
CA MET A 199 2.39 -26.78 6.71
C MET A 199 2.96 -28.01 7.42
N ASN A 200 2.11 -28.82 8.05
CA ASN A 200 2.51 -30.12 8.62
C ASN A 200 2.05 -31.27 7.70
N PRO A 201 2.85 -31.68 6.69
CA PRO A 201 2.54 -32.83 5.86
C PRO A 201 2.43 -34.10 6.71
N GLY A 202 1.50 -34.99 6.36
CA GLY A 202 1.24 -36.25 7.07
C GLY A 202 0.46 -36.12 8.39
N LEU A 203 0.27 -34.91 8.92
CA LEU A 203 -0.46 -34.70 10.17
C LEU A 203 -1.97 -34.68 9.92
N LYS A 204 -2.67 -35.73 10.37
CA LYS A 204 -4.12 -35.90 10.19
C LYS A 204 -4.93 -35.56 11.43
N LYS A 205 -4.38 -35.75 12.63
CA LYS A 205 -5.10 -35.54 13.89
C LYS A 205 -4.29 -34.76 14.91
N VAL A 206 -4.98 -33.89 15.66
CA VAL A 206 -4.38 -33.13 16.77
C VAL A 206 -5.19 -33.37 18.05
N VAL A 207 -4.53 -33.88 19.09
CA VAL A 207 -5.11 -34.10 20.42
C VAL A 207 -4.89 -32.84 21.27
N LEU A 208 -5.98 -32.29 21.80
CA LEU A 208 -5.97 -31.07 22.61
C LEU A 208 -5.38 -31.30 24.01
N PRO A 209 -4.80 -30.26 24.65
CA PRO A 209 -4.35 -30.36 26.03
C PRO A 209 -5.55 -30.24 27.02
N PRO A 210 -5.47 -30.88 28.21
CA PRO A 210 -6.59 -30.99 29.14
C PRO A 210 -7.04 -29.65 29.75
N ASN A 211 -6.17 -28.63 29.77
CA ASN A 211 -6.43 -27.33 30.40
C ASN A 211 -6.35 -26.15 29.42
N LEU A 212 -6.69 -26.37 28.14
CA LEU A 212 -6.66 -25.32 27.11
C LEU A 212 -7.62 -24.15 27.46
N GLU A 213 -7.08 -22.94 27.54
CA GLU A 213 -7.83 -21.73 27.91
C GLU A 213 -8.15 -20.85 26.70
N THR A 214 -7.24 -20.72 25.73
CA THR A 214 -7.39 -19.85 24.56
C THR A 214 -6.86 -20.46 23.26
N VAL A 215 -7.48 -20.08 22.14
CA VAL A 215 -7.06 -20.42 20.79
C VAL A 215 -7.20 -19.14 19.97
N GLU A 216 -6.16 -18.72 19.26
CA GLU A 216 -6.23 -17.52 18.42
C GLU A 216 -7.04 -17.76 17.15
N GLU A 217 -7.98 -16.87 16.85
CA GLU A 217 -8.92 -16.96 15.72
C GLU A 217 -8.55 -15.98 14.58
N GLY A 218 -8.91 -16.31 13.35
CA GLY A 218 -8.68 -15.47 12.15
C GLY A 218 -7.61 -16.02 11.22
N TRP A 219 -7.12 -15.19 10.30
CA TRP A 219 -6.08 -15.60 9.35
C TRP A 219 -4.66 -15.40 9.90
N PRO A 220 -3.75 -16.33 9.62
CA PRO A 220 -4.04 -17.74 9.28
C PRO A 220 -4.71 -18.44 10.48
N SER A 221 -5.47 -19.51 10.23
CA SER A 221 -6.03 -20.32 11.30
C SER A 221 -4.91 -21.01 12.10
N ILE A 222 -5.25 -21.60 13.25
CA ILE A 222 -4.25 -22.34 14.06
C ILE A 222 -3.64 -23.54 13.33
N ALA A 223 -4.34 -24.09 12.33
CA ALA A 223 -3.91 -25.24 11.57
C ALA A 223 -4.24 -25.07 10.08
N ALA A 224 -3.47 -24.20 9.42
CA ALA A 224 -3.49 -24.06 7.97
C ALA A 224 -2.68 -25.19 7.30
N THR A 225 -3.11 -26.43 7.50
CA THR A 225 -2.56 -27.63 6.87
C THR A 225 -3.65 -28.34 6.06
N SER A 226 -3.33 -28.78 4.85
CA SER A 226 -4.31 -29.36 3.92
C SER A 226 -4.73 -30.79 4.26
N GLU A 227 -4.05 -31.44 5.21
CA GLU A 227 -4.23 -32.87 5.53
C GLU A 227 -4.87 -33.12 6.90
N LEU A 228 -5.14 -32.08 7.70
CA LEU A 228 -5.80 -32.26 9.01
C LEU A 228 -7.26 -32.67 8.83
N GLU A 229 -7.60 -33.86 9.32
CA GLU A 229 -8.92 -34.47 9.24
C GLU A 229 -9.76 -34.21 10.49
N ALA A 230 -9.15 -34.16 11.67
CA ALA A 230 -9.87 -34.03 12.94
C ALA A 230 -9.02 -33.47 14.09
N PHE A 231 -9.66 -32.72 14.98
CA PHE A 231 -9.22 -32.56 16.36
C PHE A 231 -9.67 -33.77 17.20
N VAL A 232 -9.02 -33.98 18.34
CA VAL A 232 -9.33 -35.07 19.28
C VAL A 232 -9.35 -34.52 20.69
N GLU A 233 -10.32 -34.97 21.50
CA GLU A 233 -10.43 -34.60 22.91
C GLU A 233 -9.17 -34.95 23.71
N PRO A 234 -8.88 -34.24 24.80
CA PRO A 234 -7.76 -34.58 25.69
C PRO A 234 -7.84 -36.03 26.18
N THR A 235 -6.69 -36.69 26.28
CA THR A 235 -6.59 -38.06 26.81
C THR A 235 -6.84 -38.16 28.31
N THR A 236 -6.86 -37.04 29.02
CA THR A 236 -7.10 -36.95 30.46
C THR A 236 -8.16 -35.89 30.78
N PRO A 237 -8.95 -36.07 31.85
CA PRO A 237 -9.90 -35.05 32.29
C PRO A 237 -9.18 -33.74 32.65
N GLY A 238 -9.82 -32.61 32.34
CA GLY A 238 -9.27 -31.30 32.67
C GLY A 238 -10.27 -30.16 32.55
N THR A 239 -9.75 -28.94 32.64
CA THR A 239 -10.54 -27.69 32.71
C THR A 239 -10.64 -26.96 31.36
N THR A 240 -10.31 -27.63 30.25
CA THR A 240 -10.33 -27.05 28.91
C THR A 240 -11.64 -26.30 28.62
N LYS A 241 -11.53 -25.11 28.04
CA LYS A 241 -12.65 -24.29 27.55
C LYS A 241 -13.10 -24.68 26.13
N PHE A 242 -12.55 -25.77 25.60
CA PHE A 242 -12.83 -26.30 24.28
C PHE A 242 -13.41 -27.72 24.39
N GLU A 243 -14.03 -28.15 23.31
CA GLU A 243 -14.51 -29.50 23.06
C GLU A 243 -14.34 -29.81 21.58
N VAL A 244 -14.40 -31.09 21.24
CA VAL A 244 -14.35 -31.59 19.88
C VAL A 244 -15.68 -32.27 19.57
N ILE A 245 -16.40 -31.74 18.59
CA ILE A 245 -17.65 -32.33 18.10
C ILE A 245 -17.39 -32.85 16.69
N ASP A 246 -17.44 -34.17 16.49
CA ASP A 246 -17.19 -34.83 15.21
C ASP A 246 -15.89 -34.40 14.49
N GLY A 247 -14.84 -34.20 15.30
CA GLY A 247 -13.52 -33.76 14.83
C GLY A 247 -13.36 -32.24 14.63
N VAL A 248 -14.41 -31.45 14.88
CA VAL A 248 -14.41 -29.98 14.76
C VAL A 248 -14.09 -29.34 16.10
N LEU A 249 -13.21 -28.33 16.10
CA LEU A 249 -12.83 -27.60 17.32
C LEU A 249 -13.91 -26.55 17.67
N VAL A 250 -14.48 -26.70 18.86
CA VAL A 250 -15.53 -25.82 19.38
C VAL A 250 -15.10 -25.24 20.73
N ARG A 251 -15.24 -23.92 20.89
CA ARG A 251 -15.10 -23.25 22.19
C ARG A 251 -16.43 -23.36 22.94
N LYS A 252 -16.43 -23.93 24.14
CA LYS A 252 -17.62 -24.11 24.99
C LYS A 252 -17.83 -23.02 26.03
N ALA A 253 -16.79 -22.24 26.34
CA ALA A 253 -16.85 -21.14 27.31
C ALA A 253 -16.02 -19.90 26.88
N PRO A 254 -16.46 -18.67 27.20
CA PRO A 254 -17.83 -18.32 27.61
C PRO A 254 -18.88 -18.72 26.56
N THR A 255 -20.10 -19.00 27.02
CA THR A 255 -21.23 -19.28 26.14
C THR A 255 -21.70 -18.01 25.41
N PRO A 256 -22.26 -18.14 24.20
CA PRO A 256 -22.64 -19.40 23.54
C PRO A 256 -21.46 -20.16 22.91
N LYS A 257 -21.67 -21.43 22.53
CA LYS A 257 -20.64 -22.26 21.88
C LYS A 257 -20.26 -21.68 20.51
N ARG A 258 -18.97 -21.77 20.16
CA ARG A 258 -18.40 -21.18 18.96
C ARG A 258 -17.54 -22.18 18.19
N LEU A 259 -17.83 -22.37 16.91
CA LEU A 259 -16.96 -23.11 15.98
C LEU A 259 -15.70 -22.28 15.74
N VAL A 260 -14.57 -22.82 16.16
CA VAL A 260 -13.26 -22.17 16.07
C VAL A 260 -12.52 -22.63 14.84
N LEU A 261 -12.54 -23.93 14.55
CA LEU A 261 -11.91 -24.48 13.35
C LEU A 261 -12.53 -25.81 12.90
N TYR A 262 -12.96 -25.84 11.66
CA TYR A 262 -13.27 -27.01 10.88
C TYR A 262 -12.00 -27.49 10.13
N PRO A 263 -11.55 -28.73 10.31
CA PRO A 263 -10.32 -29.22 9.68
C PRO A 263 -10.38 -29.21 8.14
N HIS A 264 -9.31 -28.76 7.48
CA HIS A 264 -9.29 -28.57 6.03
C HIS A 264 -9.49 -29.88 5.24
N ALA A 265 -9.01 -31.02 5.75
CA ALA A 265 -9.11 -32.32 5.10
C ALA A 265 -10.32 -33.14 5.54
N LYS A 266 -11.11 -32.66 6.51
CA LYS A 266 -12.29 -33.39 6.98
C LYS A 266 -13.18 -33.74 5.78
N ASN A 267 -13.42 -35.04 5.63
CA ASN A 267 -14.10 -35.60 4.48
C ASN A 267 -15.59 -35.75 4.76
N GLU A 268 -16.29 -34.61 4.76
CA GLU A 268 -17.74 -34.57 4.94
C GLU A 268 -18.33 -33.70 3.84
N GLU A 269 -19.09 -34.33 2.95
CA GLU A 269 -19.65 -33.68 1.78
C GLU A 269 -20.77 -32.70 2.15
N ASN A 270 -21.67 -33.11 3.04
CA ASN A 270 -22.80 -32.31 3.50
C ASN A 270 -22.65 -32.11 5.00
N TYR A 271 -22.19 -30.92 5.39
CA TYR A 271 -21.91 -30.61 6.78
C TYR A 271 -23.05 -29.83 7.42
N MET A 272 -23.46 -30.24 8.62
CA MET A 272 -24.37 -29.46 9.45
C MET A 272 -23.60 -28.96 10.67
N VAL A 273 -23.64 -27.65 10.93
CA VAL A 273 -23.01 -27.08 12.12
C VAL A 273 -23.62 -27.74 13.37
N PRO A 274 -22.82 -28.25 14.33
CA PRO A 274 -23.33 -29.04 15.45
C PRO A 274 -24.38 -28.31 16.30
N THR A 275 -25.35 -29.07 16.79
CA THR A 275 -26.41 -28.58 17.70
C THR A 275 -25.82 -27.83 18.90
N GLY A 276 -26.39 -26.67 19.24
CA GLY A 276 -25.93 -25.82 20.33
C GLY A 276 -24.76 -24.89 19.98
N VAL A 277 -24.10 -25.05 18.83
CA VAL A 277 -23.10 -24.09 18.33
C VAL A 277 -23.82 -22.88 17.73
N LYS A 278 -23.59 -21.70 18.32
CA LYS A 278 -24.28 -20.46 17.93
C LYS A 278 -23.38 -19.49 17.18
N GLU A 279 -22.07 -19.70 17.17
CA GLU A 279 -21.12 -18.77 16.56
C GLU A 279 -20.12 -19.46 15.63
N ILE A 280 -19.69 -18.78 14.57
CA ILE A 280 -18.58 -19.20 13.71
C ILE A 280 -17.52 -18.09 13.69
N ALA A 281 -16.29 -18.46 14.06
CA ALA A 281 -15.15 -17.56 14.06
C ALA A 281 -14.67 -17.17 12.65
N SER A 282 -14.00 -16.03 12.53
CA SER A 282 -13.23 -15.67 11.32
C SER A 282 -12.25 -16.78 10.97
N TYR A 283 -12.27 -17.23 9.71
CA TYR A 283 -11.52 -18.37 9.18
C TYR A 283 -11.81 -19.70 9.89
N GLY A 284 -12.97 -19.81 10.53
CA GLY A 284 -13.39 -21.03 11.22
C GLY A 284 -13.69 -22.19 10.28
N ILE A 285 -14.09 -21.93 9.04
CA ILE A 285 -14.24 -22.95 7.99
C ILE A 285 -13.52 -22.45 6.74
N ALA A 286 -12.25 -22.82 6.59
CA ALA A 286 -11.42 -22.32 5.50
C ALA A 286 -10.77 -23.47 4.72
N GLY A 287 -10.58 -23.27 3.41
CA GLY A 287 -9.71 -24.11 2.56
C GLY A 287 -10.17 -25.54 2.30
N ASN A 288 -11.28 -26.01 2.88
CA ASN A 288 -11.78 -27.37 2.65
C ASN A 288 -12.18 -27.59 1.18
N GLN A 289 -11.77 -28.73 0.63
CA GLN A 289 -11.97 -29.10 -0.78
C GLN A 289 -12.91 -30.30 -0.96
N ASN A 290 -13.68 -30.68 0.08
CA ASN A 290 -14.58 -31.84 0.08
C ASN A 290 -16.05 -31.44 0.20
N MET A 291 -16.36 -30.45 1.04
CA MET A 291 -17.70 -29.98 1.34
C MET A 291 -18.40 -29.40 0.10
N THR A 292 -19.60 -29.88 -0.17
CA THR A 292 -20.48 -29.41 -1.26
C THR A 292 -21.71 -28.67 -0.73
N SER A 293 -22.14 -28.93 0.51
CA SER A 293 -23.18 -28.13 1.17
C SER A 293 -22.91 -27.92 2.66
N ILE A 294 -23.41 -26.81 3.20
CA ILE A 294 -23.42 -26.52 4.63
C ILE A 294 -24.78 -26.04 5.12
N ASP A 295 -25.27 -26.66 6.19
CA ASP A 295 -26.38 -26.16 7.01
C ASP A 295 -25.83 -25.48 8.26
N LEU A 296 -26.12 -24.18 8.41
CA LEU A 296 -25.69 -23.39 9.56
C LEU A 296 -26.54 -23.65 10.82
N ASN A 297 -27.59 -24.48 10.72
CA ASN A 297 -28.35 -25.08 11.81
C ASN A 297 -28.87 -24.11 12.87
N GLU A 298 -28.11 -23.88 13.94
CA GLU A 298 -28.50 -23.08 15.09
C GLU A 298 -27.69 -21.78 15.24
N VAL A 299 -26.83 -21.48 14.27
CA VAL A 299 -25.90 -20.35 14.31
C VAL A 299 -26.63 -19.01 14.29
N THR A 300 -26.30 -18.14 15.24
CA THR A 300 -26.85 -16.79 15.36
C THR A 300 -25.81 -15.69 15.18
N ASN A 301 -24.50 -16.01 15.21
CA ASN A 301 -23.41 -15.07 14.91
C ASN A 301 -22.39 -15.68 13.94
N ILE A 302 -22.04 -14.94 12.88
CA ILE A 302 -21.09 -15.36 11.83
C ILE A 302 -20.18 -14.17 11.57
N ASP A 303 -18.90 -14.32 11.90
CA ASP A 303 -17.93 -13.25 11.74
C ASP A 303 -17.49 -13.05 10.27
N ILE A 304 -16.80 -11.93 10.03
CA ILE A 304 -16.20 -11.64 8.73
C ILE A 304 -15.23 -12.77 8.35
N SER A 305 -15.22 -13.16 7.09
CA SER A 305 -14.41 -14.26 6.57
C SER A 305 -14.62 -15.58 7.33
N ALA A 306 -15.82 -15.89 7.83
CA ALA A 306 -16.09 -17.14 8.55
C ALA A 306 -15.95 -18.39 7.65
N LEU A 307 -16.44 -18.32 6.40
CA LEU A 307 -16.32 -19.37 5.39
C LEU A 307 -15.47 -18.87 4.22
N VAL A 308 -14.32 -19.48 3.98
CA VAL A 308 -13.31 -18.98 3.03
C VAL A 308 -12.76 -20.08 2.14
N ASP A 309 -12.71 -19.83 0.82
CA ASP A 309 -12.03 -20.68 -0.18
C ASP A 309 -12.48 -22.16 -0.16
N LEU A 310 -13.77 -22.40 0.04
CA LEU A 310 -14.39 -23.73 0.04
C LEU A 310 -14.65 -24.15 -1.42
N GLY A 311 -13.68 -24.86 -2.01
CA GLY A 311 -13.57 -24.98 -3.47
C GLY A 311 -14.64 -25.82 -4.15
N LYS A 312 -15.33 -26.70 -3.41
CA LYS A 312 -16.46 -27.51 -3.90
C LYS A 312 -17.81 -27.10 -3.35
N LEU A 313 -17.87 -26.10 -2.46
CA LEU A 313 -19.11 -25.70 -1.79
C LEU A 313 -20.08 -25.09 -2.80
N LYS A 314 -21.27 -25.69 -2.93
CA LYS A 314 -22.34 -25.27 -3.83
C LYS A 314 -23.51 -24.60 -3.12
N LYS A 315 -23.71 -24.87 -1.83
CA LYS A 315 -24.91 -24.46 -1.10
C LYS A 315 -24.61 -24.06 0.34
N ILE A 316 -25.18 -22.93 0.78
CA ILE A 316 -25.18 -22.49 2.18
C ILE A 316 -26.64 -22.29 2.63
N ILE A 317 -27.05 -22.96 3.71
CA ILE A 317 -28.38 -22.82 4.31
C ILE A 317 -28.28 -21.96 5.56
N LEU A 318 -28.95 -20.81 5.55
CA LEU A 318 -29.03 -19.88 6.68
C LEU A 318 -30.16 -20.32 7.63
N PRO A 319 -29.96 -20.25 8.96
CA PRO A 319 -30.90 -20.80 9.90
C PRO A 319 -32.01 -19.82 10.24
N LYS A 320 -33.12 -20.33 10.79
CA LYS A 320 -34.33 -19.53 11.09
C LYS A 320 -34.06 -18.37 12.05
N ASP A 321 -33.21 -18.58 13.05
CA ASP A 321 -33.00 -17.63 14.15
C ASP A 321 -31.84 -16.65 13.93
N LEU A 322 -31.09 -16.76 12.82
CA LEU A 322 -30.05 -15.78 12.46
C LEU A 322 -30.68 -14.41 12.21
N LYS A 323 -30.15 -13.38 12.87
CA LYS A 323 -30.59 -11.98 12.75
C LYS A 323 -29.56 -11.12 12.01
N LYS A 324 -29.99 -9.96 11.49
CA LYS A 324 -29.12 -9.01 10.75
C LYS A 324 -27.83 -8.66 11.53
N LYS A 325 -27.92 -8.48 12.85
CA LYS A 325 -26.77 -8.17 13.73
C LYS A 325 -25.75 -9.32 13.81
N GLY A 326 -26.22 -10.55 13.60
CA GLY A 326 -25.45 -11.77 13.69
C GLY A 326 -24.63 -12.09 12.45
N LEU A 327 -25.06 -11.68 11.26
CA LEU A 327 -24.30 -11.89 10.01
C LEU A 327 -23.44 -10.67 9.69
N LYS A 328 -22.11 -10.82 9.80
CA LYS A 328 -21.18 -9.80 9.31
C LYS A 328 -21.13 -9.80 7.78
N GLU A 329 -21.11 -8.61 7.17
CA GLU A 329 -20.85 -8.47 5.74
C GLU A 329 -19.44 -9.00 5.41
N GLY A 330 -19.29 -9.69 4.28
CA GLY A 330 -18.04 -10.38 3.94
C GLY A 330 -17.80 -11.69 4.72
N ALA A 331 -18.82 -12.29 5.35
CA ALA A 331 -18.71 -13.59 6.04
C ALA A 331 -18.36 -14.77 5.11
N PHE A 332 -18.68 -14.67 3.81
CA PHE A 332 -18.49 -15.73 2.82
C PHE A 332 -17.53 -15.23 1.73
N GLU A 333 -16.37 -15.85 1.58
CA GLU A 333 -15.33 -15.42 0.65
C GLU A 333 -14.78 -16.58 -0.18
N GLY A 334 -14.43 -16.32 -1.44
CA GLY A 334 -13.63 -17.26 -2.24
C GLY A 334 -14.27 -18.60 -2.61
N CYS A 335 -15.53 -18.85 -2.24
CA CYS A 335 -16.26 -20.08 -2.54
C CYS A 335 -16.72 -20.11 -4.01
N GLN A 336 -15.80 -20.37 -4.94
CA GLN A 336 -16.01 -20.22 -6.40
C GLN A 336 -17.05 -21.17 -7.01
N ALA A 337 -17.37 -22.28 -6.32
CA ALA A 337 -18.39 -23.23 -6.74
C ALA A 337 -19.80 -22.90 -6.19
N LEU A 338 -19.95 -21.87 -5.35
CA LEU A 338 -21.19 -21.59 -4.62
C LEU A 338 -22.30 -21.18 -5.59
N GLU A 339 -23.34 -21.99 -5.73
CA GLU A 339 -24.44 -21.79 -6.67
C GLU A 339 -25.62 -21.03 -6.03
N GLU A 340 -25.88 -21.26 -4.74
CA GLU A 340 -27.03 -20.66 -4.05
C GLU A 340 -26.85 -20.49 -2.53
N TYR A 341 -27.48 -19.44 -2.02
CA TYR A 341 -27.88 -19.32 -0.62
C TYR A 341 -29.34 -19.75 -0.47
N VAL A 342 -29.63 -20.50 0.59
CA VAL A 342 -30.99 -20.89 1.00
C VAL A 342 -31.25 -20.28 2.37
N VAL A 343 -32.44 -19.73 2.59
CA VAL A 343 -32.84 -19.20 3.90
C VAL A 343 -33.95 -20.07 4.47
N ALA A 344 -33.72 -20.62 5.66
CA ALA A 344 -34.69 -21.49 6.33
C ALA A 344 -36.04 -20.79 6.54
N GLU A 345 -37.12 -21.58 6.46
CA GLU A 345 -38.48 -21.08 6.64
C GLU A 345 -38.65 -20.40 8.01
N GLY A 346 -39.36 -19.27 8.01
CA GLY A 346 -39.60 -18.49 9.22
C GLY A 346 -38.47 -17.53 9.61
N ASN A 347 -37.35 -17.47 8.85
CA ASN A 347 -36.37 -16.42 9.06
C ASN A 347 -36.99 -15.04 8.77
N THR A 348 -36.84 -14.12 9.74
CA THR A 348 -37.46 -12.79 9.74
C THR A 348 -36.59 -11.70 9.12
N ASP A 349 -35.29 -11.96 8.93
CA ASP A 349 -34.26 -10.95 8.71
C ASP A 349 -33.59 -11.07 7.34
N PHE A 350 -33.64 -12.26 6.74
CA PHE A 350 -33.02 -12.59 5.47
C PHE A 350 -34.02 -13.20 4.48
N SER A 351 -33.68 -13.11 3.21
CA SER A 351 -34.33 -13.81 2.11
C SER A 351 -33.29 -14.22 1.07
N ALA A 352 -33.58 -15.27 0.30
CA ALA A 352 -32.80 -15.61 -0.87
C ALA A 352 -33.71 -15.57 -2.10
N GLU A 353 -33.28 -14.89 -3.15
CA GLU A 353 -33.99 -14.80 -4.44
C GLU A 353 -33.02 -15.16 -5.56
N ASP A 354 -33.39 -16.14 -6.38
CA ASP A 354 -32.49 -16.74 -7.39
C ASP A 354 -31.12 -17.13 -6.80
N GLY A 355 -31.12 -17.65 -5.57
CA GLY A 355 -29.93 -18.05 -4.83
C GLY A 355 -29.05 -16.90 -4.32
N VAL A 356 -29.40 -15.62 -4.55
CA VAL A 356 -28.68 -14.44 -4.03
C VAL A 356 -29.20 -14.09 -2.65
N LEU A 357 -28.31 -13.77 -1.70
CA LEU A 357 -28.66 -13.48 -0.32
C LEU A 357 -28.96 -11.98 -0.10
N PHE A 358 -30.13 -11.71 0.46
CA PHE A 358 -30.61 -10.38 0.79
C PHE A 358 -31.09 -10.27 2.24
N SER A 359 -31.26 -9.04 2.72
CA SER A 359 -32.16 -8.78 3.84
C SER A 359 -33.61 -9.17 3.49
N LYS A 360 -34.47 -9.37 4.49
CA LYS A 360 -35.88 -9.80 4.29
C LYS A 360 -36.67 -8.83 3.40
N ASP A 361 -36.42 -7.54 3.59
CA ASP A 361 -37.00 -6.43 2.82
C ASP A 361 -36.25 -6.14 1.50
N GLN A 362 -35.18 -6.89 1.22
CA GLN A 362 -34.29 -6.74 0.06
C GLN A 362 -33.59 -5.37 -0.07
N SER A 363 -33.57 -4.57 1.00
CA SER A 363 -32.85 -3.30 1.02
C SER A 363 -31.33 -3.46 1.07
N LEU A 364 -30.82 -4.62 1.49
CA LEU A 364 -29.40 -4.96 1.50
C LEU A 364 -29.15 -6.26 0.75
N LEU A 365 -28.25 -6.22 -0.25
CA LEU A 365 -27.68 -7.41 -0.88
C LEU A 365 -26.40 -7.80 -0.12
N TYR A 366 -26.44 -8.94 0.56
CA TYR A 366 -25.34 -9.41 1.41
C TYR A 366 -24.27 -10.15 0.61
N ALA A 367 -24.68 -11.08 -0.26
CA ALA A 367 -23.75 -11.91 -1.00
C ALA A 367 -24.34 -12.49 -2.29
N TYR A 368 -23.55 -12.44 -3.36
CA TYR A 368 -23.79 -13.06 -4.64
C TYR A 368 -23.04 -14.40 -4.73
N PRO A 369 -23.71 -15.51 -5.05
CA PRO A 369 -23.08 -16.82 -5.20
C PRO A 369 -22.17 -16.88 -6.44
N LEU A 370 -20.88 -17.14 -6.23
CA LEU A 370 -19.83 -16.99 -7.25
C LEU A 370 -19.86 -18.07 -8.36
N GLY A 371 -20.50 -19.20 -8.07
CA GLY A 371 -20.71 -20.33 -8.96
C GLY A 371 -21.83 -20.12 -9.98
N LYS A 372 -22.70 -19.11 -9.84
CA LYS A 372 -23.78 -18.84 -10.81
C LYS A 372 -23.23 -18.70 -12.25
N PRO A 373 -23.88 -19.30 -13.25
CA PRO A 373 -23.39 -19.29 -14.63
C PRO A 373 -23.59 -17.95 -15.36
N ALA A 374 -24.43 -17.07 -14.82
CA ALA A 374 -24.77 -15.79 -15.44
C ALA A 374 -23.52 -14.93 -15.69
N THR A 375 -23.47 -14.32 -16.88
CA THR A 375 -22.42 -13.36 -17.27
C THR A 375 -22.86 -11.91 -17.06
N SER A 376 -24.11 -11.67 -16.73
CA SER A 376 -24.65 -10.34 -16.43
C SER A 376 -25.57 -10.42 -15.23
N TYR A 377 -25.59 -9.36 -14.42
CA TYR A 377 -26.52 -9.25 -13.31
C TYR A 377 -27.05 -7.82 -13.17
N THR A 378 -28.38 -7.71 -13.05
CA THR A 378 -29.07 -6.45 -12.73
C THR A 378 -29.49 -6.53 -11.27
N ILE A 379 -28.98 -5.62 -10.46
CA ILE A 379 -29.32 -5.57 -9.05
C ILE A 379 -30.80 -5.15 -8.91
N PRO A 380 -31.61 -5.81 -8.07
CA PRO A 380 -33.03 -5.47 -7.92
C PRO A 380 -33.27 -4.05 -7.40
N ASP A 381 -34.33 -3.38 -7.88
CA ASP A 381 -34.66 -1.98 -7.56
C ASP A 381 -34.95 -1.71 -6.07
N LYS A 382 -35.24 -2.75 -5.28
CA LYS A 382 -35.44 -2.61 -3.82
C LYS A 382 -34.13 -2.39 -3.06
N VAL A 383 -32.99 -2.75 -3.66
CA VAL A 383 -31.68 -2.68 -3.01
C VAL A 383 -31.28 -1.23 -2.80
N LYS A 384 -30.98 -0.89 -1.55
CA LYS A 384 -30.39 0.39 -1.13
C LYS A 384 -28.91 0.28 -0.83
N LYS A 385 -28.44 -0.88 -0.37
CA LYS A 385 -27.04 -1.12 -0.02
C LYS A 385 -26.52 -2.41 -0.65
N ILE A 386 -25.31 -2.33 -1.20
CA ILE A 386 -24.52 -3.49 -1.62
C ILE A 386 -23.45 -3.72 -0.56
N GLY A 387 -23.51 -4.86 0.12
CA GLY A 387 -22.67 -5.15 1.28
C GLY A 387 -21.19 -5.30 0.97
N THR A 388 -20.35 -5.19 2.00
CA THR A 388 -18.91 -5.44 1.93
C THR A 388 -18.64 -6.79 1.30
N LYS A 389 -17.79 -6.81 0.27
CA LYS A 389 -17.39 -8.03 -0.48
C LYS A 389 -18.55 -8.82 -1.12
N ALA A 390 -19.75 -8.24 -1.26
CA ALA A 390 -20.94 -8.98 -1.71
C ALA A 390 -20.78 -9.70 -3.06
N PHE A 391 -19.99 -9.16 -3.98
CA PHE A 391 -19.66 -9.76 -5.29
C PHE A 391 -18.16 -10.06 -5.41
N GLN A 392 -17.41 -10.13 -4.31
CA GLN A 392 -15.96 -10.34 -4.39
C GLN A 392 -15.63 -11.64 -5.14
N GLY A 393 -14.87 -11.53 -6.22
CA GLY A 393 -14.46 -12.67 -7.01
C GLY A 393 -15.60 -13.32 -7.79
N ALA A 394 -16.61 -12.54 -8.22
CA ALA A 394 -17.63 -12.99 -9.17
C ALA A 394 -17.03 -13.09 -10.58
N ARG A 395 -16.13 -14.07 -10.78
CA ARG A 395 -15.24 -14.20 -11.94
C ARG A 395 -15.95 -14.48 -13.26
N LYS A 396 -17.25 -14.76 -13.25
CA LYS A 396 -18.06 -15.04 -14.45
C LYS A 396 -18.77 -13.80 -15.00
N LEU A 397 -19.03 -12.79 -14.17
CA LEU A 397 -19.74 -11.57 -14.58
C LEU A 397 -18.86 -10.72 -15.51
N THR A 398 -19.42 -10.35 -16.66
CA THR A 398 -18.86 -9.42 -17.64
C THR A 398 -19.54 -8.06 -17.57
N THR A 399 -20.82 -7.99 -17.18
CA THR A 399 -21.57 -6.74 -17.05
C THR A 399 -22.40 -6.69 -15.76
N LEU A 400 -22.58 -5.48 -15.22
CA LEU A 400 -23.38 -5.22 -14.03
C LEU A 400 -24.25 -3.97 -14.24
N VAL A 401 -25.50 -4.02 -13.78
CA VAL A 401 -26.42 -2.87 -13.74
C VAL A 401 -26.80 -2.56 -12.29
N ILE A 402 -26.54 -1.33 -11.86
CA ILE A 402 -26.81 -0.82 -10.52
C ILE A 402 -28.01 0.13 -10.62
N PRO A 403 -29.15 -0.14 -9.95
CA PRO A 403 -30.37 0.63 -10.12
C PRO A 403 -30.32 1.96 -9.36
N THR A 404 -31.30 2.82 -9.64
CA THR A 404 -31.39 4.20 -9.12
C THR A 404 -31.54 4.30 -7.60
N ASN A 405 -32.02 3.23 -6.95
CA ASN A 405 -32.29 3.20 -5.51
C ASN A 405 -31.07 2.83 -4.65
N VAL A 406 -29.94 2.43 -5.24
CA VAL A 406 -28.73 2.16 -4.47
C VAL A 406 -28.17 3.47 -3.92
N GLU A 407 -28.00 3.51 -2.60
CA GLU A 407 -27.51 4.64 -1.82
C GLU A 407 -26.04 4.42 -1.37
N ASP A 408 -25.65 3.16 -1.12
CA ASP A 408 -24.33 2.78 -0.58
C ASP A 408 -23.76 1.53 -1.28
N ILE A 409 -22.51 1.65 -1.76
CA ILE A 409 -21.68 0.55 -2.25
C ILE A 409 -20.50 0.41 -1.30
N SER A 410 -20.54 -0.62 -0.46
CA SER A 410 -19.56 -0.84 0.60
C SER A 410 -18.20 -1.32 0.11
N GLU A 411 -17.24 -1.36 1.03
CA GLU A 411 -15.84 -1.67 0.77
C GLU A 411 -15.68 -2.98 -0.01
N GLN A 412 -14.87 -2.96 -1.07
CA GLN A 412 -14.52 -4.14 -1.87
C GLN A 412 -15.72 -4.92 -2.46
N ALA A 413 -16.91 -4.31 -2.54
CA ALA A 413 -18.15 -4.98 -2.98
C ALA A 413 -17.98 -5.78 -4.28
N PHE A 414 -17.20 -5.28 -5.25
CA PHE A 414 -16.94 -5.91 -6.55
C PHE A 414 -15.46 -6.25 -6.78
N ARG A 415 -14.68 -6.39 -5.70
CA ARG A 415 -13.24 -6.69 -5.78
C ARG A 415 -13.00 -7.99 -6.57
N GLN A 416 -11.94 -8.03 -7.37
CA GLN A 416 -11.50 -9.23 -8.11
C GLN A 416 -12.51 -9.79 -9.12
N ASN A 417 -13.36 -8.93 -9.68
CA ASN A 417 -14.23 -9.32 -10.78
C ASN A 417 -13.44 -9.37 -12.10
N TYR A 418 -12.65 -10.43 -12.25
CA TYR A 418 -11.63 -10.57 -13.31
C TYR A 418 -12.15 -10.58 -14.75
N ARG A 419 -13.47 -10.74 -14.96
CA ARG A 419 -14.09 -10.69 -16.30
C ARG A 419 -14.99 -9.47 -16.52
N LEU A 420 -15.19 -8.63 -15.50
CA LEU A 420 -16.07 -7.47 -15.59
C LEU A 420 -15.47 -6.44 -16.56
N THR A 421 -16.20 -6.15 -17.65
CA THR A 421 -15.79 -5.20 -18.69
C THR A 421 -16.49 -3.87 -18.59
N SER A 422 -17.70 -3.84 -18.02
CA SER A 422 -18.51 -2.62 -17.88
C SER A 422 -19.45 -2.67 -16.69
N VAL A 423 -19.71 -1.51 -16.10
CA VAL A 423 -20.70 -1.29 -15.04
C VAL A 423 -21.59 -0.14 -15.47
N THR A 424 -22.91 -0.34 -15.37
CA THR A 424 -23.92 0.68 -15.68
C THR A 424 -24.56 1.14 -14.38
N PHE A 425 -24.44 2.43 -14.07
CA PHE A 425 -25.20 3.08 -13.00
C PHE A 425 -26.43 3.74 -13.63
N LEU A 426 -27.64 3.35 -13.19
CA LEU A 426 -28.86 3.98 -13.68
C LEU A 426 -29.06 5.35 -13.04
N GLU A 427 -29.58 6.29 -13.83
CA GLU A 427 -29.80 7.68 -13.41
C GLU A 427 -31.31 8.00 -13.29
N PRO A 428 -31.73 8.89 -12.35
CA PRO A 428 -30.90 9.61 -11.39
C PRO A 428 -30.41 8.70 -10.25
N SER A 429 -29.10 8.63 -10.07
CA SER A 429 -28.46 7.83 -9.03
C SER A 429 -28.72 8.43 -7.63
N LYS A 430 -28.83 7.57 -6.61
CA LYS A 430 -28.86 7.97 -5.19
C LYS A 430 -27.58 7.62 -4.45
N ILE A 431 -26.56 7.09 -5.13
CA ILE A 431 -25.30 6.66 -4.53
C ILE A 431 -24.63 7.87 -3.87
N THR A 432 -24.55 7.83 -2.55
CA THR A 432 -23.81 8.80 -1.73
C THR A 432 -22.41 8.29 -1.42
N ASN A 433 -22.24 6.97 -1.40
CA ASN A 433 -20.99 6.31 -1.08
C ASN A 433 -20.53 5.36 -2.19
N LEU A 434 -19.41 5.70 -2.83
CA LEU A 434 -18.64 4.85 -3.74
C LEU A 434 -17.17 4.95 -3.34
N ASN A 435 -16.77 4.18 -2.32
CA ASN A 435 -15.46 4.29 -1.69
C ASN A 435 -14.83 2.93 -1.39
N GLY A 436 -13.59 2.95 -0.88
CA GLY A 436 -12.99 1.77 -0.27
C GLY A 436 -12.80 0.61 -1.26
N TYR A 437 -12.11 0.84 -2.38
CA TYR A 437 -11.69 -0.25 -3.25
C TYR A 437 -12.85 -1.05 -3.87
N SER A 438 -14.03 -0.44 -4.08
CA SER A 438 -15.25 -1.17 -4.53
C SER A 438 -15.02 -1.99 -5.79
N PHE A 439 -14.21 -1.53 -6.74
CA PHE A 439 -13.86 -2.24 -7.98
C PHE A 439 -12.37 -2.64 -8.04
N TRP A 440 -11.70 -2.81 -6.90
CA TRP A 440 -10.28 -3.16 -6.85
C TRP A 440 -9.99 -4.49 -7.55
N GLN A 441 -8.96 -4.52 -8.40
CA GLN A 441 -8.57 -5.66 -9.23
C GLN A 441 -9.70 -6.12 -10.17
N CYS A 442 -10.33 -5.19 -10.89
CA CYS A 442 -11.15 -5.49 -12.06
C CYS A 442 -10.35 -5.24 -13.34
N PRO A 443 -9.35 -6.08 -13.69
CA PRO A 443 -8.34 -5.78 -14.71
C PRO A 443 -8.90 -5.65 -16.12
N ARG A 444 -10.15 -6.06 -16.36
CA ARG A 444 -10.82 -6.00 -17.67
C ARG A 444 -11.82 -4.84 -17.80
N LEU A 445 -12.03 -4.06 -16.75
CA LEU A 445 -12.92 -2.90 -16.79
C LEU A 445 -12.29 -1.82 -17.67
N LYS A 446 -13.00 -1.38 -18.72
CA LYS A 446 -12.43 -0.52 -19.78
C LYS A 446 -12.89 0.93 -19.70
N GLU A 447 -14.19 1.12 -19.52
CA GLU A 447 -14.83 2.42 -19.49
C GLU A 447 -15.88 2.43 -18.38
N VAL A 448 -15.92 3.52 -17.62
CA VAL A 448 -16.92 3.75 -16.58
C VAL A 448 -17.45 5.18 -16.67
N THR A 449 -18.77 5.30 -16.72
CA THR A 449 -19.46 6.56 -16.43
C THR A 449 -19.81 6.58 -14.96
N LEU A 450 -19.30 7.56 -14.22
CA LEU A 450 -19.56 7.69 -12.78
C LEU A 450 -21.04 8.02 -12.53
N PRO A 451 -21.63 7.55 -11.42
CA PRO A 451 -22.96 8.01 -11.01
C PRO A 451 -22.98 9.52 -10.75
N SER A 452 -24.03 10.22 -11.18
CA SER A 452 -24.15 11.68 -11.07
C SER A 452 -24.18 12.18 -9.63
N SER A 453 -24.56 11.33 -8.68
CA SER A 453 -24.84 11.69 -7.29
C SER A 453 -23.63 11.77 -6.37
N ILE A 454 -22.50 11.16 -6.73
CA ILE A 454 -21.33 11.11 -5.84
C ILE A 454 -20.68 12.49 -5.71
N THR A 455 -20.23 12.83 -4.50
CA THR A 455 -19.54 14.09 -4.21
C THR A 455 -18.02 13.93 -4.19
N GLU A 456 -17.52 12.70 -4.10
CA GLU A 456 -16.11 12.39 -4.04
C GLU A 456 -15.78 11.04 -4.67
N ILE A 457 -14.54 10.88 -5.14
CA ILE A 457 -14.01 9.62 -5.63
C ILE A 457 -12.61 9.36 -5.08
N GLY A 458 -12.37 8.15 -4.56
CA GLY A 458 -11.07 7.70 -4.06
C GLY A 458 -10.49 6.54 -4.87
N ARG A 459 -9.77 5.63 -4.21
CA ARG A 459 -9.18 4.42 -4.81
C ARG A 459 -10.24 3.37 -5.14
N VAL A 460 -11.21 3.72 -5.97
CA VAL A 460 -12.34 2.86 -6.37
C VAL A 460 -11.87 1.83 -7.40
N PHE A 461 -11.03 2.26 -8.34
CA PHE A 461 -10.57 1.48 -9.50
C PHE A 461 -9.12 1.02 -9.38
N GLU A 462 -8.64 0.80 -8.15
CA GLU A 462 -7.28 0.32 -7.91
C GLU A 462 -7.01 -0.96 -8.73
N ALA A 463 -5.86 -1.04 -9.41
CA ALA A 463 -5.49 -2.18 -10.25
C ALA A 463 -6.56 -2.59 -11.29
N CYS A 464 -7.31 -1.62 -11.83
CA CYS A 464 -8.12 -1.80 -13.03
C CYS A 464 -7.24 -1.53 -14.26
N ASP A 465 -6.43 -2.52 -14.63
CA ASP A 465 -5.33 -2.36 -15.58
C ASP A 465 -5.75 -2.03 -17.02
N SER A 466 -7.00 -2.32 -17.41
CA SER A 466 -7.54 -1.97 -18.73
C SER A 466 -8.35 -0.67 -18.77
N LEU A 467 -8.49 0.03 -17.64
CA LEU A 467 -9.35 1.21 -17.55
C LEU A 467 -8.73 2.37 -18.33
N HIS A 468 -9.29 2.67 -19.49
CA HIS A 468 -8.80 3.73 -20.38
C HIS A 468 -9.68 4.98 -20.38
N THR A 469 -10.93 4.89 -19.91
CA THR A 469 -11.86 6.03 -19.92
C THR A 469 -12.72 6.11 -18.67
N ILE A 470 -12.73 7.30 -18.06
CA ILE A 470 -13.70 7.70 -17.05
C ILE A 470 -14.52 8.86 -17.61
N ASN A 471 -15.85 8.76 -17.51
CA ASN A 471 -16.76 9.85 -17.82
C ASN A 471 -17.43 10.34 -16.53
N VAL A 472 -17.33 11.64 -16.27
CA VAL A 472 -18.16 12.37 -15.31
C VAL A 472 -19.41 12.84 -16.06
N PRO A 473 -20.62 12.39 -15.68
CA PRO A 473 -21.85 12.76 -16.39
C PRO A 473 -22.16 14.25 -16.23
N ASP A 474 -23.07 14.77 -17.07
CA ASP A 474 -23.63 16.11 -16.84
C ASP A 474 -24.41 16.17 -15.53
N ASN A 475 -24.46 17.34 -14.91
CA ASN A 475 -25.05 17.59 -13.60
C ASN A 475 -24.46 16.69 -12.48
N SER A 476 -23.20 16.27 -12.63
CA SER A 476 -22.50 15.54 -11.58
C SER A 476 -22.35 16.40 -10.33
N LYS A 477 -22.42 15.78 -9.15
CA LYS A 477 -22.16 16.41 -7.85
C LYS A 477 -20.71 16.30 -7.40
N LEU A 478 -19.81 15.78 -8.23
CA LEU A 478 -18.43 15.50 -7.87
C LEU A 478 -17.66 16.78 -7.48
N GLU A 479 -17.26 16.90 -6.23
CA GLU A 479 -16.50 18.03 -5.69
C GLU A 479 -15.02 17.71 -5.45
N THR A 480 -14.68 16.43 -5.21
CA THR A 480 -13.32 16.02 -4.81
C THR A 480 -12.86 14.72 -5.47
N ILE A 481 -11.67 14.77 -6.08
CA ILE A 481 -10.89 13.58 -6.43
C ILE A 481 -9.83 13.39 -5.33
N LYS A 482 -9.97 12.33 -4.54
CA LYS A 482 -9.15 12.05 -3.35
C LYS A 482 -7.74 11.61 -3.70
N GLU A 483 -6.92 11.50 -2.64
CA GLU A 483 -5.53 11.11 -2.73
C GLU A 483 -5.36 9.77 -3.45
N SER A 484 -4.44 9.73 -4.42
CA SER A 484 -4.10 8.52 -5.18
C SER A 484 -5.28 7.84 -5.90
N ALA A 485 -6.40 8.53 -6.18
CA ALA A 485 -7.62 7.91 -6.70
C ALA A 485 -7.42 7.06 -7.98
N PHE A 486 -6.49 7.48 -8.86
CA PHE A 486 -6.17 6.84 -10.13
C PHE A 486 -4.68 6.48 -10.26
N ILE A 487 -3.95 6.34 -9.14
CA ILE A 487 -2.47 6.15 -9.17
C ILE A 487 -2.03 4.86 -9.90
N SER A 488 -2.87 3.82 -9.86
CA SER A 488 -2.60 2.52 -10.47
C SER A 488 -3.20 2.38 -11.87
N ASN A 489 -3.99 3.36 -12.35
CA ASN A 489 -4.64 3.31 -13.66
C ASN A 489 -3.74 3.86 -14.77
N THR A 490 -2.60 3.21 -14.99
CA THR A 490 -1.56 3.63 -15.95
C THR A 490 -2.06 3.68 -17.40
N GLN A 491 -3.12 2.94 -17.73
CA GLN A 491 -3.77 2.91 -19.04
C GLN A 491 -4.86 3.97 -19.23
N LEU A 492 -5.16 4.79 -18.21
CA LEU A 492 -6.18 5.83 -18.30
C LEU A 492 -5.77 6.89 -19.33
N LYS A 493 -6.55 7.03 -20.40
CA LYS A 493 -6.33 8.02 -21.47
C LYS A 493 -7.20 9.25 -21.33
N HIS A 494 -8.44 9.05 -20.87
CA HIS A 494 -9.46 10.09 -20.89
C HIS A 494 -10.19 10.17 -19.55
N PHE A 495 -10.22 11.37 -18.97
CA PHE A 495 -11.09 11.74 -17.85
C PHE A 495 -12.01 12.87 -18.32
N ASN A 496 -13.21 12.51 -18.76
CA ASN A 496 -14.09 13.39 -19.52
C ASN A 496 -15.18 13.99 -18.64
N PHE A 497 -15.39 15.30 -18.72
CA PHE A 497 -16.59 15.94 -18.20
C PHE A 497 -17.61 16.07 -19.32
N LYS A 498 -18.77 15.40 -19.19
CA LYS A 498 -19.85 15.41 -20.19
C LYS A 498 -20.81 16.60 -20.03
N GLY A 499 -20.57 17.45 -19.04
CA GLY A 499 -21.36 18.65 -18.77
C GLY A 499 -20.88 19.35 -17.51
N THR A 500 -21.80 19.90 -16.74
CA THR A 500 -21.49 20.66 -15.52
C THR A 500 -21.01 19.76 -14.39
N CYS A 501 -19.98 20.22 -13.67
CA CYS A 501 -19.40 19.51 -12.54
C CYS A 501 -18.79 20.52 -11.55
N PRO A 502 -19.14 20.46 -10.25
CA PRO A 502 -18.66 21.39 -9.22
C PRO A 502 -17.31 20.96 -8.63
N LEU A 503 -16.41 20.35 -9.43
CA LEU A 503 -15.13 19.86 -8.96
C LEU A 503 -14.29 21.00 -8.38
N LYS A 504 -13.94 20.91 -7.09
CA LYS A 504 -13.14 21.91 -6.35
C LYS A 504 -11.72 21.42 -6.10
N ASN A 505 -11.59 20.14 -5.73
CA ASN A 505 -10.35 19.59 -5.19
C ASN A 505 -9.83 18.41 -6.00
N ILE A 506 -8.58 18.49 -6.44
CA ILE A 506 -7.80 17.34 -6.91
C ILE A 506 -6.66 17.15 -5.91
N LYS A 507 -6.73 16.09 -5.09
CA LYS A 507 -5.83 15.88 -3.95
C LYS A 507 -4.49 15.29 -4.38
N GLU A 508 -3.61 15.06 -3.40
CA GLU A 508 -2.24 14.58 -3.62
C GLU A 508 -2.19 13.25 -4.40
N ASN A 509 -1.27 13.13 -5.35
CA ASN A 509 -1.07 11.94 -6.19
C ASN A 509 -2.32 11.44 -6.95
N ALA A 510 -3.40 12.22 -7.06
CA ALA A 510 -4.71 11.75 -7.58
C ALA A 510 -4.63 11.02 -8.93
N PHE A 511 -3.81 11.51 -9.85
CA PHE A 511 -3.51 10.95 -11.17
C PHE A 511 -2.01 10.67 -11.34
N ALA A 512 -1.24 10.57 -10.25
CA ALA A 512 0.18 10.26 -10.35
C ALA A 512 0.37 8.94 -11.10
N LYS A 513 1.30 8.88 -12.06
CA LYS A 513 1.59 7.71 -12.92
C LYS A 513 0.43 7.28 -13.83
N ALA A 514 -0.59 8.11 -14.06
CA ALA A 514 -1.52 7.92 -15.17
C ALA A 514 -0.80 8.22 -16.50
N GLU A 515 0.18 7.39 -16.87
CA GLU A 515 1.18 7.67 -17.91
C GLU A 515 0.57 7.93 -19.28
N ASN A 516 -0.60 7.32 -19.55
CA ASN A 516 -1.33 7.45 -20.81
C ASN A 516 -2.38 8.58 -20.83
N LEU A 517 -2.56 9.34 -19.75
CA LEU A 517 -3.54 10.43 -19.72
C LEU A 517 -3.15 11.47 -20.78
N GLU A 518 -4.01 11.71 -21.76
CA GLU A 518 -3.65 12.55 -22.92
C GLU A 518 -3.92 14.04 -22.66
N ARG A 519 -4.96 14.32 -21.87
CA ARG A 519 -5.48 15.66 -21.60
C ARG A 519 -6.27 15.67 -20.31
N PHE A 520 -6.30 16.82 -19.63
CA PHE A 520 -7.25 17.10 -18.56
C PHE A 520 -7.86 18.49 -18.77
N ASP A 521 -9.20 18.55 -18.82
CA ASP A 521 -9.97 19.79 -18.91
C ASP A 521 -10.44 20.17 -17.50
N PHE A 522 -9.82 21.16 -16.89
CA PHE A 522 -10.14 21.64 -15.54
C PHE A 522 -11.39 22.54 -15.56
N PRO A 523 -12.49 22.14 -14.88
CA PRO A 523 -13.67 23.00 -14.74
C PRO A 523 -13.35 24.30 -13.99
N LYS A 524 -14.12 25.37 -14.25
CA LYS A 524 -13.96 26.68 -13.59
C LYS A 524 -13.97 26.65 -12.06
N THR A 525 -14.58 25.62 -11.48
CA THR A 525 -14.75 25.45 -10.04
C THR A 525 -13.51 24.92 -9.33
N VAL A 526 -12.49 24.46 -10.07
CA VAL A 526 -11.27 23.90 -9.46
C VAL A 526 -10.50 25.02 -8.76
N THR A 527 -10.31 24.88 -7.44
CA THR A 527 -9.56 25.83 -6.61
C THR A 527 -8.24 25.27 -6.11
N ASN A 528 -8.10 23.93 -6.04
CA ASN A 528 -6.93 23.28 -5.46
C ASN A 528 -6.44 22.06 -6.26
N ILE A 529 -5.16 22.11 -6.67
CA ILE A 529 -4.40 20.99 -7.23
C ILE A 529 -3.29 20.61 -6.25
N GLY A 530 -3.39 19.40 -5.69
CA GLY A 530 -2.51 18.87 -4.66
C GLY A 530 -1.09 18.57 -5.13
N ARG A 531 -0.23 18.23 -4.17
CA ARG A 531 1.14 17.77 -4.42
C ARG A 531 1.13 16.58 -5.37
N ASN A 532 1.98 16.59 -6.40
CA ASN A 532 2.14 15.49 -7.36
C ASN A 532 0.83 15.01 -8.03
N ALA A 533 -0.22 15.84 -8.08
CA ALA A 533 -1.55 15.42 -8.52
C ALA A 533 -1.56 14.73 -9.90
N PHE A 534 -0.72 15.18 -10.84
CA PHE A 534 -0.54 14.60 -12.17
C PHE A 534 0.90 14.13 -12.41
N ASN A 535 1.68 13.89 -11.35
CA ASN A 535 3.10 13.54 -11.53
C ASN A 535 3.27 12.29 -12.41
N GLY A 536 4.07 12.36 -13.47
CA GLY A 536 4.32 11.23 -14.36
C GLY A 536 3.22 10.97 -15.40
N CYS A 537 2.30 11.91 -15.65
CA CYS A 537 1.38 11.85 -16.79
C CYS A 537 2.12 12.14 -18.11
N LYS A 538 3.01 11.23 -18.52
CA LYS A 538 3.98 11.42 -19.60
C LYS A 538 3.35 11.74 -20.96
N ASN A 539 2.15 11.23 -21.23
CA ASN A 539 1.42 11.51 -22.48
C ASN A 539 0.46 12.71 -22.38
N MET A 540 0.42 13.40 -21.24
CA MET A 540 -0.48 14.53 -21.04
C MET A 540 0.07 15.77 -21.73
N LYS A 541 -0.35 15.98 -22.98
CA LYS A 541 0.13 17.06 -23.84
C LYS A 541 -0.50 18.41 -23.52
N ALA A 542 -1.70 18.39 -22.95
CA ALA A 542 -2.46 19.60 -22.63
C ALA A 542 -3.16 19.52 -21.27
N ALA A 543 -2.97 20.56 -20.46
CA ALA A 543 -3.81 20.91 -19.32
C ALA A 543 -4.60 22.16 -19.69
N LYS A 544 -5.91 22.02 -19.96
CA LYS A 544 -6.76 23.18 -20.29
C LYS A 544 -7.53 23.59 -19.06
N PHE A 545 -7.36 24.85 -18.68
CA PHE A 545 -8.17 25.46 -17.65
C PHE A 545 -9.29 26.29 -18.26
N ASP A 546 -10.43 26.31 -17.60
CA ASP A 546 -11.44 27.33 -17.87
C ASP A 546 -10.83 28.74 -17.63
N GLU A 547 -11.17 29.70 -18.49
CA GLU A 547 -10.64 31.07 -18.41
C GLU A 547 -11.00 31.78 -17.08
N ASN A 548 -12.06 31.31 -16.41
CA ASN A 548 -12.55 31.82 -15.14
C ASN A 548 -12.20 30.89 -13.96
N ALA A 549 -11.22 30.01 -14.12
CA ALA A 549 -10.81 29.11 -13.05
C ALA A 549 -10.37 29.88 -11.79
N ALA A 550 -10.88 29.45 -10.64
CA ALA A 550 -10.64 30.05 -9.33
C ALA A 550 -9.39 29.49 -8.61
N ILE A 551 -8.45 28.92 -9.35
CA ILE A 551 -7.25 28.28 -8.78
C ILE A 551 -6.26 29.30 -8.22
N ASP A 552 -5.96 29.18 -6.93
CA ASP A 552 -5.03 30.09 -6.23
C ASP A 552 -3.56 29.68 -6.40
N SER A 553 -3.27 28.38 -6.45
CA SER A 553 -1.90 27.88 -6.53
C SER A 553 -1.78 26.56 -7.27
N ILE A 554 -0.63 26.35 -7.92
CA ILE A 554 -0.22 25.08 -8.50
C ILE A 554 0.67 24.36 -7.48
N GLY A 555 0.25 23.17 -7.06
CA GLY A 555 0.91 22.35 -6.03
C GLY A 555 2.35 21.96 -6.37
N ALA A 556 3.13 21.63 -5.34
CA ALA A 556 4.50 21.14 -5.53
C ALA A 556 4.50 19.83 -6.34
N GLY A 557 5.29 19.76 -7.41
CA GLY A 557 5.31 18.59 -8.29
C GLY A 557 4.02 18.31 -9.05
N ALA A 558 3.02 19.21 -9.02
CA ALA A 558 1.66 18.92 -9.51
C ALA A 558 1.62 18.37 -10.94
N PHE A 559 2.44 18.89 -11.83
CA PHE A 559 2.59 18.45 -13.22
C PHE A 559 4.01 17.96 -13.54
N ALA A 560 4.78 17.55 -12.52
CA ALA A 560 6.12 17.04 -12.75
C ALA A 560 6.08 15.80 -13.64
N ASP A 561 7.05 15.64 -14.55
CA ASP A 561 7.19 14.52 -15.47
C ASP A 561 5.97 14.35 -16.44
N CYS A 562 5.28 15.46 -16.75
CA CYS A 562 4.19 15.49 -17.73
C CYS A 562 4.69 15.80 -19.16
N GLY A 563 3.95 15.33 -20.16
CA GLY A 563 4.21 15.58 -21.58
C GLY A 563 3.76 16.94 -22.11
N LEU A 564 3.60 17.95 -21.25
CA LEU A 564 2.96 19.23 -21.60
C LEU A 564 3.76 19.94 -22.70
N GLU A 565 3.12 20.18 -23.85
CA GLU A 565 3.71 20.94 -24.98
C GLU A 565 3.44 22.45 -24.79
N SER A 566 2.26 22.79 -24.25
CA SER A 566 1.86 24.15 -23.89
C SER A 566 0.99 24.16 -22.64
N LEU A 567 0.98 25.28 -21.94
CA LEU A 567 0.19 25.48 -20.72
C LEU A 567 -0.22 26.94 -20.56
N ASP A 568 -1.53 27.17 -20.55
CA ASP A 568 -2.10 28.46 -20.17
C ASP A 568 -2.33 28.48 -18.66
N ILE A 569 -1.52 29.27 -17.94
CA ILE A 569 -1.73 29.48 -16.51
C ILE A 569 -3.00 30.30 -16.31
N PRO A 570 -3.94 29.88 -15.47
CA PRO A 570 -5.15 30.68 -15.22
C PRO A 570 -4.82 32.03 -14.61
N LYS A 571 -5.58 33.05 -15.02
CA LYS A 571 -5.36 34.46 -14.63
C LYS A 571 -5.20 34.64 -13.12
N ASN A 572 -5.96 33.89 -12.32
CA ASN A 572 -6.03 34.03 -10.87
C ASN A 572 -4.94 33.27 -10.09
N VAL A 573 -4.06 32.50 -10.74
CA VAL A 573 -2.99 31.77 -10.05
C VAL A 573 -2.03 32.77 -9.41
N LYS A 574 -1.89 32.69 -8.08
CA LYS A 574 -0.99 33.53 -7.27
C LYS A 574 0.39 32.89 -7.10
N GLU A 575 0.44 31.56 -7.00
CA GLU A 575 1.66 30.83 -6.64
C GLU A 575 1.90 29.58 -7.50
N ILE A 576 3.15 29.43 -7.99
CA ILE A 576 3.70 28.21 -8.61
C ILE A 576 4.75 27.62 -7.68
N LYS A 577 4.46 26.45 -7.09
CA LYS A 577 5.30 25.84 -6.05
C LYS A 577 6.49 25.06 -6.62
N LYS A 578 7.36 24.60 -5.70
CA LYS A 578 8.58 23.82 -6.00
C LYS A 578 8.29 22.66 -6.95
N GLU A 579 9.11 22.55 -8.02
CA GLU A 579 9.06 21.44 -8.98
C GLU A 579 7.70 21.23 -9.66
N ALA A 580 6.80 22.23 -9.64
CA ALA A 580 5.46 22.13 -10.20
C ALA A 580 5.42 21.56 -11.63
N PHE A 581 6.42 21.90 -12.45
CA PHE A 581 6.58 21.47 -13.84
C PHE A 581 7.89 20.73 -14.08
N ARG A 582 8.51 20.15 -13.03
CA ARG A 582 9.80 19.48 -13.16
C ARG A 582 9.75 18.48 -14.31
N ASN A 583 10.76 18.48 -15.19
CA ASN A 583 10.88 17.51 -16.29
C ASN A 583 9.67 17.51 -17.26
N CYS A 584 9.01 18.66 -17.45
CA CYS A 584 8.11 18.87 -18.59
C CYS A 584 8.95 19.13 -19.85
N GLY A 585 9.62 18.09 -20.35
CA GLY A 585 10.63 18.22 -21.42
C GLY A 585 10.10 18.63 -22.79
N ALA A 586 8.77 18.67 -22.98
CA ALA A 586 8.13 19.16 -24.19
C ALA A 586 7.70 20.65 -24.10
N LEU A 587 7.74 21.26 -22.91
CA LEU A 587 7.21 22.60 -22.69
C LEU A 587 8.17 23.64 -23.27
N GLU A 588 7.73 24.38 -24.28
CA GLU A 588 8.58 25.38 -24.97
C GLU A 588 8.42 26.79 -24.42
N LYS A 589 7.20 27.14 -24.02
CA LYS A 589 6.83 28.50 -23.61
C LYS A 589 5.86 28.45 -22.45
N ILE A 590 5.94 29.45 -21.58
CA ILE A 590 4.94 29.68 -20.54
C ILE A 590 4.64 31.17 -20.40
N LYS A 591 3.37 31.51 -20.17
CA LYS A 591 2.93 32.86 -19.83
C LYS A 591 2.59 32.94 -18.34
N ILE A 592 3.24 33.88 -17.66
CA ILE A 592 2.97 34.25 -16.27
C ILE A 592 1.93 35.36 -16.29
N GLU A 593 0.78 35.11 -15.68
CA GLU A 593 -0.34 36.04 -15.68
C GLU A 593 -0.19 37.14 -14.63
N LYS A 594 -1.01 38.19 -14.75
CA LYS A 594 -1.00 39.40 -13.90
C LYS A 594 -0.91 39.11 -12.39
N TYR A 595 -1.64 38.11 -11.90
CA TYR A 595 -1.77 37.86 -10.46
C TYR A 595 -0.74 36.86 -9.90
N THR A 596 0.12 36.28 -10.74
CA THR A 596 1.16 35.35 -10.29
C THR A 596 2.30 36.12 -9.65
N THR A 597 2.40 36.04 -8.32
CA THR A 597 3.33 36.83 -7.50
C THR A 597 4.38 35.99 -6.78
N LYS A 598 4.27 34.65 -6.85
CA LYS A 598 5.23 33.73 -6.25
C LYS A 598 5.54 32.58 -7.19
N ILE A 599 6.79 32.48 -7.63
CA ILE A 599 7.29 31.36 -8.44
C ILE A 599 8.51 30.80 -7.72
N HIS A 600 8.47 29.52 -7.35
CA HIS A 600 9.63 28.86 -6.77
C HIS A 600 10.74 28.70 -7.84
N PRO A 601 12.03 28.97 -7.54
CA PRO A 601 13.10 28.90 -8.54
C PRO A 601 13.23 27.53 -9.24
N GLU A 602 12.95 26.45 -8.52
CA GLU A 602 12.93 25.08 -9.08
C GLU A 602 11.61 24.69 -9.79
N ALA A 603 10.69 25.62 -10.09
CA ALA A 603 9.40 25.28 -10.69
C ALA A 603 9.51 24.57 -12.06
N PHE A 604 10.51 24.95 -12.87
CA PHE A 604 10.76 24.45 -14.24
C PHE A 604 12.05 23.63 -14.37
N LYS A 605 12.47 23.01 -13.27
CA LYS A 605 13.66 22.15 -13.19
C LYS A 605 13.62 21.06 -14.28
N TYR A 606 14.70 20.83 -15.03
CA TYR A 606 14.74 19.89 -16.18
C TYR A 606 13.75 20.15 -17.33
N CYS A 607 13.21 21.36 -17.50
CA CYS A 607 12.42 21.71 -18.69
C CYS A 607 13.34 22.10 -19.87
N ASP A 608 14.02 21.13 -20.46
CA ASP A 608 15.12 21.37 -21.43
C ASP A 608 14.71 22.03 -22.75
N LYS A 609 13.40 22.14 -23.05
CA LYS A 609 12.88 22.86 -24.23
C LYS A 609 12.29 24.23 -23.90
N LEU A 610 12.21 24.61 -22.62
CA LEU A 610 11.61 25.88 -22.22
C LEU A 610 12.55 27.03 -22.64
N THR A 611 12.13 27.81 -23.62
CA THR A 611 12.90 28.91 -24.21
C THR A 611 12.36 30.28 -23.82
N GLU A 612 11.07 30.37 -23.50
CA GLU A 612 10.40 31.65 -23.22
C GLU A 612 9.52 31.55 -21.96
N ILE A 613 9.85 32.38 -20.96
CA ILE A 613 8.98 32.72 -19.85
C ILE A 613 8.50 34.15 -20.08
N ASN A 614 7.28 34.30 -20.60
CA ASN A 614 6.66 35.59 -20.87
C ASN A 614 5.86 36.02 -19.64
N VAL A 615 5.80 37.33 -19.38
CA VAL A 615 5.08 37.88 -18.22
C VAL A 615 4.09 38.93 -18.69
N ASP A 616 2.87 38.89 -18.16
CA ASP A 616 1.85 39.91 -18.41
C ASP A 616 2.37 41.30 -18.01
N LYS A 617 2.14 42.30 -18.87
CA LYS A 617 2.61 43.68 -18.65
C LYS A 617 2.08 44.32 -17.37
N GLU A 618 0.96 43.83 -16.86
CA GLU A 618 0.33 44.32 -15.63
C GLU A 618 0.78 43.55 -14.38
N ASN A 619 1.66 42.54 -14.51
CA ASN A 619 2.23 41.84 -13.36
C ASN A 619 3.05 42.81 -12.51
N SER A 620 2.85 42.78 -11.19
CA SER A 620 3.49 43.73 -10.26
C SER A 620 4.82 43.25 -9.67
N VAL A 621 5.19 41.99 -9.87
CA VAL A 621 6.35 41.35 -9.23
C VAL A 621 7.41 40.94 -10.25
N TYR A 622 6.99 40.45 -11.41
CA TYR A 622 7.86 39.90 -12.43
C TYR A 622 7.76 40.69 -13.73
N SER A 623 8.86 40.69 -14.48
CA SER A 623 8.88 41.12 -15.87
C SER A 623 9.64 40.10 -16.73
N SER A 624 9.54 40.23 -18.05
CA SER A 624 10.32 39.40 -18.97
C SER A 624 11.04 40.24 -20.01
N VAL A 625 12.28 39.86 -20.30
CA VAL A 625 13.08 40.38 -21.41
C VAL A 625 13.75 39.18 -22.07
N ASP A 626 13.56 39.05 -23.39
CA ASP A 626 14.11 37.91 -24.16
C ASP A 626 13.74 36.54 -23.56
N GLY A 627 12.53 36.43 -22.97
CA GLY A 627 12.05 35.18 -22.37
C GLY A 627 12.64 34.85 -20.98
N TYR A 628 13.51 35.69 -20.42
CA TYR A 628 14.01 35.53 -19.04
C TYR A 628 12.96 35.98 -18.03
N LEU A 629 12.80 35.24 -16.93
CA LEU A 629 12.00 35.72 -15.81
C LEU A 629 12.87 36.63 -14.93
N LEU A 630 12.47 37.89 -14.82
CA LEU A 630 13.16 38.92 -14.06
C LEU A 630 12.26 39.47 -12.95
N SER A 631 12.84 40.14 -11.96
CA SER A 631 12.08 41.06 -11.10
C SER A 631 11.44 42.18 -11.92
N GLN A 632 10.42 42.84 -11.38
CA GLN A 632 9.66 43.88 -12.11
C GLN A 632 10.54 45.07 -12.56
N ASP A 633 11.49 45.46 -11.71
CA ASP A 633 12.50 46.50 -11.98
C ASP A 633 13.63 46.02 -12.92
N LYS A 634 13.65 44.72 -13.29
CA LYS A 634 14.67 44.08 -14.14
C LYS A 634 16.08 44.08 -13.52
N GLU A 635 16.18 44.24 -12.20
CA GLU A 635 17.45 44.22 -11.47
C GLU A 635 17.86 42.82 -11.01
N GLU A 636 16.95 41.84 -10.98
CA GLU A 636 17.27 40.45 -10.62
C GLU A 636 16.84 39.46 -11.71
N LEU A 637 17.76 38.55 -12.06
CA LEU A 637 17.42 37.35 -12.83
C LEU A 637 16.85 36.28 -11.89
N ILE A 638 15.57 35.97 -12.07
CA ILE A 638 14.85 34.97 -11.26
C ILE A 638 15.02 33.58 -11.87
N ILE A 639 14.68 33.42 -13.16
CA ILE A 639 14.84 32.16 -13.90
C ILE A 639 15.32 32.45 -15.32
N PHE A 640 16.42 31.81 -15.69
CA PHE A 640 16.86 31.62 -17.05
C PHE A 640 16.22 30.32 -17.59
N PRO A 641 15.45 30.37 -18.70
CA PRO A 641 14.82 29.18 -19.26
C PRO A 641 15.86 28.12 -19.68
N PRO A 642 15.82 26.88 -19.16
CA PRO A 642 16.86 25.88 -19.44
C PRO A 642 17.04 25.58 -20.94
N GLY A 643 15.97 25.59 -21.73
CA GLY A 643 16.03 25.37 -23.18
C GLY A 643 16.58 26.55 -23.98
N LYS A 644 16.72 27.73 -23.36
CA LYS A 644 17.44 28.86 -23.96
C LYS A 644 18.96 28.69 -23.88
N ALA A 645 19.44 27.81 -23.01
CA ALA A 645 20.86 27.54 -22.84
C ALA A 645 21.46 26.94 -24.13
N ASN A 646 22.55 27.53 -24.60
CA ASN A 646 23.23 27.11 -25.81
C ASN A 646 24.73 27.42 -25.74
N ASP A 647 25.46 27.10 -26.81
CA ASP A 647 26.90 27.25 -26.87
C ASP A 647 27.38 28.64 -27.31
N LYS A 648 26.47 29.51 -27.76
CA LYS A 648 26.75 30.90 -28.12
C LYS A 648 26.85 31.77 -26.87
N PHE A 649 27.36 32.99 -27.05
CA PHE A 649 27.42 33.99 -25.99
C PHE A 649 26.02 34.40 -25.55
N THR A 650 25.67 34.05 -24.31
CA THR A 650 24.44 34.51 -23.68
C THR A 650 24.69 35.90 -23.08
N LEU A 651 24.02 36.91 -23.62
CA LEU A 651 24.04 38.28 -23.11
C LEU A 651 22.84 38.50 -22.18
N LEU A 652 23.12 38.78 -20.91
CA LEU A 652 22.08 39.14 -19.94
C LEU A 652 21.75 40.65 -20.04
N PRO A 653 20.49 41.06 -19.75
CA PRO A 653 20.12 42.47 -19.71
C PRO A 653 21.08 43.31 -18.83
N PRO A 654 21.56 44.46 -19.33
CA PRO A 654 22.55 45.28 -18.62
C PRO A 654 22.01 45.95 -17.34
N SER A 655 20.70 45.85 -17.08
CA SER A 655 20.05 46.32 -15.85
C SER A 655 20.26 45.40 -14.65
N ILE A 656 20.65 44.13 -14.86
CA ILE A 656 20.73 43.14 -13.78
C ILE A 656 21.84 43.51 -12.79
N LYS A 657 21.47 43.57 -11.51
CA LYS A 657 22.36 43.73 -10.35
C LYS A 657 22.48 42.45 -9.53
N ARG A 658 21.54 41.51 -9.65
CA ARG A 658 21.55 40.23 -8.91
C ARG A 658 21.22 39.04 -9.79
N ILE A 659 22.02 37.99 -9.68
CA ILE A 659 21.69 36.67 -10.21
C ILE A 659 21.05 35.88 -9.07
N GLY A 660 19.77 35.54 -9.18
CA GLY A 660 19.00 34.89 -8.12
C GLY A 660 19.46 33.45 -7.83
N ASP A 661 19.01 32.93 -6.69
CA ASP A 661 19.22 31.52 -6.33
C ASP A 661 18.63 30.60 -7.41
N TYR A 662 19.39 29.57 -7.83
CA TYR A 662 18.97 28.60 -8.85
C TYR A 662 18.59 29.19 -10.24
N SER A 663 18.92 30.45 -10.52
CA SER A 663 18.49 31.14 -11.74
C SER A 663 18.91 30.45 -13.06
N PHE A 664 20.04 29.76 -13.12
CA PHE A 664 20.49 28.93 -14.25
C PHE A 664 20.44 27.42 -13.94
N LEU A 665 19.58 27.00 -13.02
CA LEU A 665 19.46 25.59 -12.66
C LEU A 665 19.18 24.72 -13.89
N ASP A 666 19.96 23.64 -14.04
CA ASP A 666 19.86 22.66 -15.12
C ASP A 666 20.01 23.23 -16.55
N CYS A 667 20.65 24.39 -16.70
CA CYS A 667 21.02 24.94 -18.00
C CYS A 667 22.20 24.15 -18.62
N ARG A 668 21.95 22.88 -18.95
CA ARG A 668 22.98 21.88 -19.32
C ARG A 668 23.75 22.23 -20.60
N ASN A 669 23.15 23.01 -21.48
CA ASN A 669 23.75 23.43 -22.74
C ASN A 669 24.48 24.78 -22.65
N LEU A 670 24.48 25.46 -21.49
CA LEU A 670 25.07 26.78 -21.31
C LEU A 670 26.60 26.68 -21.29
N LYS A 671 27.28 27.17 -22.35
CA LYS A 671 28.75 27.21 -22.39
C LYS A 671 29.33 28.57 -21.99
N ASN A 672 28.70 29.66 -22.43
CA ASN A 672 29.21 31.02 -22.23
C ASN A 672 28.07 31.96 -21.79
N VAL A 673 28.28 32.65 -20.67
CA VAL A 673 27.39 33.71 -20.18
C VAL A 673 28.24 34.92 -19.81
N ILE A 674 27.83 36.10 -20.30
CA ILE A 674 28.47 37.36 -19.94
C ILE A 674 27.68 37.96 -18.78
N ILE A 675 28.36 38.16 -17.66
CA ILE A 675 27.75 38.74 -16.46
C ILE A 675 27.87 40.28 -16.57
N PRO A 676 26.76 41.04 -16.54
CA PRO A 676 26.82 42.49 -16.61
C PRO A 676 27.66 43.09 -15.50
N ASN A 677 28.38 44.18 -15.80
CA ASN A 677 29.26 44.87 -14.84
C ASN A 677 28.53 45.42 -13.60
N LYS A 678 27.20 45.56 -13.64
CA LYS A 678 26.36 45.99 -12.52
C LYS A 678 26.01 44.86 -11.55
N VAL A 679 26.36 43.59 -11.84
CA VAL A 679 26.04 42.47 -10.96
C VAL A 679 26.88 42.51 -9.69
N GLU A 680 26.21 42.70 -8.56
CA GLU A 680 26.81 42.79 -7.22
C GLU A 680 26.73 41.47 -6.44
N LYS A 681 25.78 40.58 -6.81
CA LYS A 681 25.53 39.33 -6.06
C LYS A 681 25.11 38.16 -6.96
N ILE A 682 25.68 36.99 -6.70
CA ILE A 682 25.30 35.70 -7.29
C ILE A 682 24.71 34.81 -6.20
N GLY A 683 23.50 34.32 -6.43
CA GLY A 683 22.73 33.49 -5.51
C GLY A 683 23.27 32.08 -5.33
N LYS A 684 22.78 31.41 -4.28
CA LYS A 684 23.12 30.02 -3.98
C LYS A 684 22.71 29.14 -5.16
N ARG A 685 23.63 28.27 -5.60
CA ARG A 685 23.39 27.27 -6.65
C ARG A 685 22.85 27.88 -7.95
N ALA A 686 23.12 29.16 -8.22
CA ALA A 686 22.68 29.84 -9.45
C ALA A 686 23.00 29.02 -10.71
N PHE A 687 24.18 28.41 -10.80
CA PHE A 687 24.64 27.58 -11.93
C PHE A 687 24.65 26.07 -11.64
N ALA A 688 23.81 25.59 -10.72
CA ALA A 688 23.78 24.16 -10.43
C ALA A 688 23.38 23.33 -11.66
N ASN A 689 24.08 22.22 -11.88
CA ASN A 689 23.87 21.28 -13.00
C ASN A 689 24.04 21.85 -14.42
N CYS A 690 24.68 23.01 -14.58
CA CYS A 690 25.24 23.38 -15.89
C CYS A 690 26.43 22.45 -16.20
N ILE A 691 26.44 21.79 -17.37
CA ILE A 691 27.51 20.84 -17.72
C ILE A 691 28.76 21.61 -18.16
N TYR A 692 29.89 21.34 -17.50
CA TYR A 692 31.22 21.78 -17.92
C TYR A 692 31.94 20.62 -18.62
N ASN A 693 31.95 20.62 -19.95
CA ASN A 693 32.77 19.69 -20.74
C ASN A 693 34.15 20.31 -20.97
N HIS A 694 35.14 20.01 -20.12
CA HIS A 694 36.55 20.23 -20.47
C HIS A 694 37.24 18.91 -20.82
N ARG A 695 37.61 18.75 -22.10
CA ARG A 695 38.87 18.09 -22.44
C ARG A 695 39.98 19.16 -22.45
N THR A 696 41.02 18.83 -21.67
CA THR A 696 42.44 19.24 -21.73
C THR A 696 42.94 20.60 -21.19
N THR A 697 43.89 20.41 -20.26
CA THR A 697 45.09 21.18 -19.84
C THR A 697 44.98 22.40 -18.93
N LYS A 698 45.36 22.15 -17.67
CA LYS A 698 46.03 23.04 -16.68
C LYS A 698 45.63 24.52 -16.71
N THR A 699 44.63 24.88 -15.90
CA THR A 699 44.78 25.77 -14.72
C THR A 699 43.44 25.84 -13.98
N ASN A 700 43.50 26.06 -12.67
CA ASN A 700 42.38 25.96 -11.73
C ASN A 700 41.30 27.03 -11.95
N GLN A 701 40.11 26.63 -12.45
CA GLN A 701 38.84 27.30 -12.13
C GLN A 701 37.66 26.32 -12.33
N LYS A 702 36.91 26.03 -11.27
CA LYS A 702 35.74 25.14 -11.24
C LYS A 702 34.42 25.93 -11.31
N TYR A 703 34.26 26.75 -12.34
CA TYR A 703 32.99 27.40 -12.71
C TYR A 703 32.95 27.47 -14.25
N PRO A 704 31.77 27.68 -14.89
CA PRO A 704 31.74 28.11 -16.29
C PRO A 704 32.75 29.24 -16.51
N SER A 705 33.29 29.40 -17.72
CA SER A 705 34.09 30.58 -18.04
C SER A 705 33.21 31.82 -17.93
N VAL A 706 33.07 32.32 -16.71
CA VAL A 706 32.54 33.63 -16.37
C VAL A 706 33.63 34.59 -16.82
N ASN A 707 33.58 34.97 -18.10
CA ASN A 707 34.30 36.14 -18.55
C ASN A 707 33.63 37.33 -17.87
N LEU A 708 34.27 37.83 -16.82
CA LEU A 708 33.98 39.12 -16.21
C LEU A 708 34.26 40.25 -17.20
#